data_AF-A0A3D0JRX6-F1
#
_entry.id   AF-A0A3D0JRX6-F1
#
_cell.length_a   1.000
_cell.length_b   1.000
_cell.length_c   1.000
_cell.angle_alpha   90.00
_cell.angle_beta   90.00
_cell.angle_gamma   90.00
#
_symmetry.space_group_name_H-M   'P 1'
#
loop_
_entity.id
_entity.type
_entity.pdbx_description
1 polymer ?
#
loop_
_entity_poly.entity_id
_entity_poly.type
_entity_poly.pdbx_seq_one_letter_code
_entity_poly.pdbx_strand_id
1 'polypeptide(L)'
;MRLQEDPARHNPEAFIGLWQVLYGASPDYAVIARKAAERSDDELSTLLQHEYGLSLQSLALRHDQQHLQLLQRQQQHQQQREQQEARHVQQLSALQAQIEQLAERHNLHAQHIERTEALLAQIYSSRSWRITRPLREFTDFLRHGNMRGLSRFALRPLGLAIACARRNSTVAGAARKMLNRMPALNARLQRLELALSRNAVQQDTLQDGYAPQVVRLQRRLASLQQVDRPAPVGKPRLAFVSPLPPEHTGIADYSAELLPALAAHYRIDVIVNQPRLDPLQPADAYPIHDAAWLREHADDFDAVLYHIGNSAYHDWMVALLDDVPGIVVLHDFYLSGLIWALEQLPEHRGVKLRELQYSHGYLALRECLEGAGSAQIAYTYPFNRSIIESATGIIVHGEVSIRLAQQWYGPQAGADWHTIPLLRAPAELGDKHAIRQRLQLPSDAFILCSYGQLGETKLNHRLLQAWLASTLARSDNSYLIFVGELGKSAYAQKLRAAIAQSGLQDRVRITGRVDGEHYRLYLGAADMAVQLRALSRGETSAAVLDCMNHCLPTIVNANGSMADLSSDSVYRIADDFTDEALTAALQALGDDAGQRQALGQRARAIIEQQHAPQHCAALYQQAISQVVAEQQASRQLQLKALGKLPQPLHRNTLLAVAEQLMPSQPVSLHQPCIYIDITATAQSERRTGIERVARALTLALLQSPPEGYRVEPVYLTHQDGRWHYRLANAYTCRMLGIEAVVPDRGIACRPGDRLIALDYSGEALVRASQSGLYEHLREQGVSCHLLLHDLLPVTRPELFPAQSHQHFGRWLEHAIALDGIICVTRTVSEELRAWLRQERPARAETLAIDYSHHGADLSGSAPTLGLPDDAEQLFAGIAARPSVLMVGTLEPRKGYLQAVQAFGELWQQGVDINLLIVGREGWTDLADGQRRDIPKLMQLLRQHPEMGKRLHWFDGVSDEFLERLYAEADGLLAASEDEGFGLPLIEAAQKGLPILARDIPVFREVAGEHAAYFQAGNPAQLAAAINAWQLDGFRPASTDMPWLTWQQSADNLQRIILRNREQHP
;
A
#
# COMPACT_ATOMS: atom_id res chain seq x y z
N MET A 1 45.17 -38.59 56.24
CA MET A 1 43.76 -38.34 56.60
C MET A 1 43.15 -37.36 55.61
N ARG A 2 42.01 -37.68 54.98
CA ARG A 2 41.21 -36.70 54.23
C ARG A 2 40.24 -36.01 55.21
N LEU A 3 40.40 -34.71 55.45
CA LEU A 3 39.57 -33.98 56.42
C LEU A 3 38.36 -33.27 55.78
N GLN A 4 38.24 -33.30 54.45
CA GLN A 4 37.12 -32.67 53.73
C GLN A 4 36.74 -33.52 52.50
N GLU A 5 35.76 -34.41 52.67
CA GLU A 5 35.10 -35.11 51.56
C GLU A 5 33.63 -34.66 51.51
N ASP A 6 33.11 -34.42 50.31
CA ASP A 6 31.71 -34.06 50.11
C ASP A 6 30.81 -35.28 50.45
N PRO A 7 29.91 -35.19 51.44
CA PRO A 7 29.03 -36.28 51.85
C PRO A 7 28.19 -36.84 50.70
N ALA A 8 27.87 -36.02 49.69
CA ALA A 8 27.10 -36.44 48.51
C ALA A 8 27.78 -37.58 47.73
N ARG A 9 29.10 -37.77 47.87
CA ARG A 9 29.89 -38.81 47.18
C ARG A 9 29.66 -40.22 47.73
N HIS A 10 29.12 -40.34 48.94
CA HIS A 10 28.74 -41.62 49.51
C HIS A 10 27.44 -42.17 48.91
N ASN A 11 26.64 -41.32 48.22
CA ASN A 11 25.49 -41.77 47.45
C ASN A 11 25.95 -42.58 46.21
N PRO A 12 25.56 -43.86 46.06
CA PRO A 12 25.91 -44.68 44.90
C PRO A 12 25.44 -44.09 43.56
N GLU A 13 24.38 -43.28 43.56
CA GLU A 13 23.77 -42.73 42.34
C GLU A 13 24.29 -41.33 41.96
N ALA A 14 25.16 -40.72 42.78
CA ALA A 14 25.73 -39.43 42.45
C ALA A 14 26.60 -39.52 41.18
N PHE A 15 26.45 -38.54 40.28
CA PHE A 15 27.29 -38.45 39.08
C PHE A 15 28.74 -38.13 39.47
N ILE A 16 29.69 -38.95 39.02
CA ILE A 16 31.12 -38.73 39.21
C ILE A 16 31.69 -38.23 37.88
N GLY A 17 32.13 -36.97 37.85
CA GLY A 17 32.77 -36.38 36.68
C GLY A 17 34.27 -36.69 36.59
N LEU A 18 34.84 -36.64 35.39
CA LEU A 18 36.26 -36.92 35.13
C LEU A 18 37.21 -36.09 36.01
N TRP A 19 36.91 -34.80 36.19
CA TRP A 19 37.69 -33.90 37.03
C TRP A 19 37.70 -34.31 38.50
N GLN A 20 36.65 -34.97 38.98
CA GLN A 20 36.57 -35.47 40.35
C GLN A 20 37.38 -36.76 40.55
N VAL A 21 37.56 -37.55 39.48
CA VAL A 21 38.52 -38.68 39.47
C VAL A 21 39.95 -38.15 39.44
N LEU A 22 40.25 -37.23 38.51
CA LEU A 22 41.61 -36.70 38.27
C LEU A 22 42.16 -35.89 39.44
N TYR A 23 41.34 -35.06 40.09
CA TYR A 23 41.73 -34.27 41.26
C TYR A 23 41.33 -34.92 42.59
N GLY A 24 40.76 -36.13 42.56
CA GLY A 24 40.37 -36.89 43.76
C GLY A 24 41.57 -37.46 44.53
N ALA A 25 42.76 -37.53 43.94
CA ALA A 25 44.00 -37.89 44.62
C ALA A 25 44.68 -36.63 45.19
N SER A 26 44.53 -36.35 46.48
CA SER A 26 45.48 -35.47 47.18
C SER A 26 46.77 -36.26 47.40
N PRO A 27 47.95 -35.75 47.02
CA PRO A 27 49.23 -36.29 47.45
C PRO A 27 49.36 -36.22 48.98
N ASP A 28 50.11 -37.17 49.52
CA ASP A 28 50.27 -37.48 50.94
C ASP A 28 50.77 -36.32 51.81
N TYR A 29 50.02 -35.95 52.85
CA TYR A 29 50.64 -35.56 54.13
C TYR A 29 50.68 -36.80 55.03
N ALA A 30 51.59 -37.71 54.73
CA ALA A 30 52.03 -38.71 55.70
C ALA A 30 52.95 -37.98 56.70
N VAL A 31 52.45 -37.80 57.92
CA VAL A 31 53.24 -37.37 59.08
C VAL A 31 54.41 -38.35 59.26
N ILE A 32 55.61 -37.93 58.86
CA ILE A 32 56.86 -38.60 59.25
C ILE A 32 57.17 -38.15 60.67
N ALA A 33 56.75 -38.93 61.66
CA ALA A 33 57.30 -38.86 63.00
C ALA A 33 57.28 -40.26 63.64
N ARG A 34 58.32 -41.07 63.36
CA ARG A 34 58.85 -42.04 64.33
C ARG A 34 60.24 -42.51 63.91
N LYS A 35 61.26 -41.81 64.42
CA LYS A 35 62.55 -42.45 64.73
C LYS A 35 62.85 -42.20 66.21
N ALA A 36 62.67 -43.28 66.98
CA ALA A 36 63.19 -43.51 68.33
C ALA A 36 62.50 -42.80 69.53
N ALA A 37 61.21 -43.08 69.74
CA ALA A 37 60.62 -43.08 71.08
C ALA A 37 60.08 -44.49 71.40
N GLU A 38 60.40 -44.99 72.60
CA GLU A 38 60.02 -46.30 73.11
C GLU A 38 58.62 -46.26 73.75
N ARG A 39 57.76 -47.19 73.30
CA ARG A 39 56.49 -47.65 73.91
C ARG A 39 55.33 -46.66 74.11
N SER A 40 54.16 -47.25 73.81
CA SER A 40 52.75 -46.84 74.01
C SER A 40 52.30 -45.52 73.39
N ASP A 41 51.49 -45.64 72.34
CA ASP A 41 50.33 -44.78 72.12
C ASP A 41 49.25 -45.62 71.41
N ASP A 42 48.32 -46.16 72.20
CA ASP A 42 47.13 -46.90 71.73
C ASP A 42 46.05 -45.97 71.13
N GLU A 43 46.24 -44.65 71.19
CA GLU A 43 45.29 -43.67 70.64
C GLU A 43 45.49 -43.39 69.13
N LEU A 44 46.68 -43.65 68.58
CA LEU A 44 46.98 -43.41 67.16
C LEU A 44 46.62 -44.60 66.25
N SER A 45 46.60 -45.82 66.81
CA SER A 45 46.21 -47.05 66.10
C SER A 45 44.70 -47.06 65.76
N THR A 46 43.86 -46.51 66.64
CA THR A 46 42.40 -46.36 66.41
C THR A 46 42.08 -45.30 65.35
N LEU A 47 42.87 -44.23 65.24
CA LEU A 47 42.75 -43.22 64.18
C LEU A 47 43.19 -43.72 62.79
N LEU A 48 44.09 -44.73 62.74
CA LEU A 48 44.57 -45.35 61.49
C LEU A 48 43.67 -46.48 60.97
N GLN A 49 42.73 -46.99 61.78
CA GLN A 49 41.78 -48.05 61.39
C GLN A 49 40.48 -47.53 60.76
N HIS A 50 40.23 -46.21 60.77
CA HIS A 50 39.07 -45.63 60.09
C HIS A 50 39.30 -45.56 58.57
N GLU A 51 38.41 -46.20 57.79
CA GLU A 51 38.37 -46.02 56.33
C GLU A 51 37.83 -44.62 55.99
N TYR A 52 38.70 -43.71 55.58
CA TYR A 52 38.33 -42.37 55.17
C TYR A 52 38.18 -42.28 53.64
N GLY A 53 36.94 -42.45 53.17
CA GLY A 53 36.48 -42.05 51.85
C GLY A 53 36.66 -43.07 50.72
N LEU A 54 36.10 -42.73 49.55
CA LEU A 54 36.16 -43.61 48.38
C LEU A 54 37.57 -43.62 47.77
N SER A 55 38.08 -44.81 47.46
CA SER A 55 39.37 -44.98 46.78
C SER A 55 39.32 -44.38 45.36
N LEU A 56 40.48 -43.97 44.83
CA LEU A 56 40.59 -43.52 43.43
C LEU A 56 40.06 -44.59 42.46
N GLN A 57 40.35 -45.85 42.75
CA GLN A 57 39.86 -46.99 41.97
C GLN A 57 38.33 -47.09 42.00
N SER A 58 37.70 -46.84 43.15
CA SER A 58 36.24 -46.83 43.29
C SER A 58 35.59 -45.66 42.53
N LEU A 59 36.20 -44.47 42.54
CA LEU A 59 35.72 -43.31 41.79
C LEU A 59 35.89 -43.49 40.27
N ALA A 60 37.03 -44.01 39.83
CA ALA A 60 37.29 -44.32 38.43
C ALA A 60 36.30 -45.37 37.90
N LEU A 61 36.07 -46.45 38.65
CA LEU A 61 35.13 -47.51 38.25
C LEU A 61 33.69 -46.98 38.10
N ARG A 62 33.25 -46.10 39.01
CA ARG A 62 31.92 -45.47 38.94
C ARG A 62 31.80 -44.52 37.75
N HIS A 63 32.81 -43.68 37.52
CA HIS A 63 32.86 -42.80 36.35
C HIS A 63 32.76 -43.62 35.05
N ASP A 64 33.56 -44.68 34.93
CA ASP A 64 33.58 -45.52 33.73
C ASP A 64 32.24 -46.25 33.51
N GLN A 65 31.61 -46.75 34.58
CA GLN A 65 30.28 -47.35 34.51
C GLN A 65 29.20 -46.34 34.08
N GLN A 66 29.20 -45.13 34.63
CA GLN A 66 28.26 -44.08 34.25
C GLN A 66 28.48 -43.61 32.80
N HIS A 67 29.74 -43.50 32.37
CA HIS A 67 30.09 -43.13 31.01
C HIS A 67 29.69 -44.22 30.00
N LEU A 68 29.86 -45.49 30.34
CA LEU A 68 29.37 -46.63 29.54
C LEU A 68 27.84 -46.61 29.42
N GLN A 69 27.11 -46.32 30.50
CA GLN A 69 25.65 -46.20 30.46
C GLN A 69 25.19 -45.02 29.59
N LEU A 70 25.89 -43.88 29.64
CA LEU A 70 25.62 -42.73 28.78
C LEU A 70 25.85 -43.06 27.29
N LEU A 71 26.96 -43.73 26.97
CA LEU A 71 27.25 -44.19 25.60
C LEU A 71 26.19 -45.18 25.09
N GLN A 72 25.75 -46.13 25.94
CA GLN A 72 24.68 -47.06 25.59
C GLN A 72 23.34 -46.35 25.35
N ARG A 73 22.97 -45.35 26.17
CA ARG A 73 21.77 -44.54 25.98
C ARG A 73 21.86 -43.69 24.70
N GLN A 74 23.02 -43.12 24.39
CA GLN A 74 23.23 -42.38 23.15
C GLN A 74 23.12 -43.29 21.93
N GLN A 75 23.72 -44.49 21.96
CA GLN A 75 23.56 -45.48 20.88
C GLN A 75 22.09 -45.90 20.70
N GLN A 76 21.36 -46.14 21.79
CA GLN A 76 19.94 -46.47 21.71
C GLN A 76 19.11 -45.32 21.13
N HIS A 77 19.36 -44.08 21.55
CA HIS A 77 18.68 -42.90 20.98
C HIS A 77 19.03 -42.69 19.51
N GLN A 78 20.28 -42.94 19.11
CA GLN A 78 20.70 -42.84 17.72
C GLN A 78 20.03 -43.90 16.85
N GLN A 79 19.98 -45.16 17.31
CA GLN A 79 19.22 -46.22 16.62
C GLN A 79 17.72 -45.91 16.51
N GLN A 80 17.11 -45.32 17.55
CA GLN A 80 15.71 -44.90 17.51
C GLN A 80 15.50 -43.76 16.50
N ARG A 81 16.41 -42.79 16.42
CA ARG A 81 16.36 -41.71 15.42
C ARG A 81 16.51 -42.23 14.01
N GLU A 82 17.47 -43.13 13.76
CA GLU A 82 17.68 -43.76 12.46
C GLU A 82 16.44 -44.58 12.03
N GLN A 83 15.80 -45.29 12.97
CA GLN A 83 14.54 -45.99 12.69
C GLN A 83 13.37 -45.03 12.42
N GLN A 84 13.31 -43.89 13.10
CA GLN A 84 12.27 -42.88 12.89
C GLN A 84 12.46 -42.14 11.56
N GLU A 85 13.70 -41.79 11.21
CA GLU A 85 14.05 -41.22 9.90
C GLU A 85 13.75 -42.20 8.77
N ALA A 86 14.10 -43.48 8.92
CA ALA A 86 13.76 -44.51 7.93
C ALA A 86 12.23 -44.61 7.72
N ARG A 87 11.43 -44.53 8.79
CA ARG A 87 9.96 -44.50 8.70
C ARG A 87 9.45 -43.24 7.99
N HIS A 88 10.01 -42.07 8.29
CA HIS A 88 9.63 -40.82 7.62
C HIS A 88 9.99 -40.84 6.13
N VAL A 89 11.17 -41.34 5.76
CA VAL A 89 11.56 -41.52 4.36
C VAL A 89 10.62 -42.48 3.64
N GLN A 90 10.21 -43.57 4.30
CA GLN A 90 9.24 -44.50 3.73
C GLN A 90 7.85 -43.87 3.55
N GLN A 91 7.41 -43.03 4.50
CA GLN A 91 6.17 -42.26 4.41
C GLN A 91 6.22 -41.20 3.30
N LEU A 92 7.35 -40.49 3.16
CA LEU A 92 7.56 -39.49 2.11
C LEU A 92 7.54 -40.13 0.72
N SER A 93 8.22 -41.27 0.54
CA SER A 93 8.17 -42.04 -0.71
C SER A 93 6.77 -42.54 -1.03
N ALA A 94 6.00 -42.98 -0.02
CA ALA A 94 4.60 -43.37 -0.21
C ALA A 94 3.71 -42.17 -0.58
N LEU A 95 3.91 -41.00 0.04
CA LEU A 95 3.20 -39.77 -0.29
C LEU A 95 3.55 -39.31 -1.71
N GLN A 96 4.83 -39.39 -2.10
CA GLN A 96 5.28 -39.02 -3.43
C GLN A 96 4.66 -39.92 -4.51
N ALA A 97 4.59 -41.24 -4.27
CA ALA A 97 3.87 -42.16 -5.14
C ALA A 97 2.36 -41.85 -5.23
N GLN A 98 1.72 -41.43 -4.12
CA GLN A 98 0.33 -40.99 -4.13
C GLN A 98 0.14 -39.68 -4.91
N ILE A 99 1.07 -38.73 -4.81
CA ILE A 99 1.06 -37.48 -5.56
C ILE A 99 1.22 -37.76 -7.06
N GLU A 100 2.13 -38.66 -7.45
CA GLU A 100 2.30 -39.07 -8.84
C GLU A 100 1.04 -39.75 -9.39
N GLN A 101 0.42 -40.66 -8.64
CA GLN A 101 -0.87 -41.26 -9.03
C GLN A 101 -2.01 -40.23 -9.13
N LEU A 102 -2.05 -39.24 -8.23
CA LEU A 102 -3.03 -38.16 -8.28
C LEU A 102 -2.78 -37.23 -9.48
N ALA A 103 -1.52 -36.93 -9.80
CA ALA A 103 -1.15 -36.14 -10.97
C ALA A 103 -1.52 -36.87 -12.28
N GLU A 104 -1.31 -38.18 -12.34
CA GLU A 104 -1.69 -39.00 -13.49
C GLU A 104 -3.22 -39.08 -13.65
N ARG A 105 -3.97 -39.27 -12.55
CA ARG A 105 -5.44 -39.16 -12.54
C ARG A 105 -5.93 -37.77 -12.93
N HIS A 106 -5.25 -36.72 -12.49
CA HIS A 106 -5.59 -35.35 -12.84
C HIS A 106 -5.36 -35.08 -14.32
N ASN A 107 -4.27 -35.58 -14.91
CA ASN A 107 -4.03 -35.51 -16.36
C ASN A 107 -5.08 -36.31 -17.16
N LEU A 108 -5.45 -37.51 -16.70
CA LEU A 108 -6.53 -38.29 -17.32
C LEU A 108 -7.88 -37.57 -17.24
N HIS A 109 -8.19 -36.95 -16.09
CA HIS A 109 -9.39 -36.13 -15.94
C HIS A 109 -9.34 -34.86 -16.80
N ALA A 110 -8.19 -34.20 -16.91
CA ALA A 110 -8.02 -33.03 -17.76
C ALA A 110 -8.24 -33.40 -19.24
N GLN A 111 -7.66 -34.50 -19.72
CA GLN A 111 -7.91 -35.03 -21.07
C GLN A 111 -9.38 -35.45 -21.28
N HIS A 112 -10.03 -36.01 -20.24
CA HIS A 112 -11.45 -36.33 -20.29
C HIS A 112 -12.32 -35.08 -20.33
N ILE A 113 -12.00 -34.06 -19.55
CA ILE A 113 -12.67 -32.75 -19.56
C ILE A 113 -12.48 -32.11 -20.94
N GLU A 114 -11.28 -32.08 -21.49
CA GLU A 114 -10.99 -31.50 -22.80
C GLU A 114 -11.74 -32.23 -23.94
N ARG A 115 -11.80 -33.57 -23.90
CA ARG A 115 -12.65 -34.36 -24.83
C ARG A 115 -14.14 -34.07 -24.63
N THR A 116 -14.58 -33.93 -23.38
CA THR A 116 -15.98 -33.65 -23.05
C THR A 116 -16.36 -32.21 -23.43
N GLU A 117 -15.45 -31.26 -23.29
CA GLU A 117 -15.58 -29.86 -23.71
C GLU A 117 -15.58 -29.75 -25.23
N ALA A 118 -14.76 -30.54 -25.95
CA ALA A 118 -14.83 -30.62 -27.40
C ALA A 118 -16.17 -31.21 -27.89
N LEU A 119 -16.65 -32.28 -27.25
CA LEU A 119 -17.99 -32.86 -27.51
C LEU A 119 -19.12 -31.88 -27.17
N LEU A 120 -19.03 -31.20 -26.03
CA LEU A 120 -19.97 -30.18 -25.60
C LEU A 120 -19.91 -28.96 -26.53
N ALA A 121 -18.76 -28.54 -27.02
CA ALA A 121 -18.60 -27.47 -27.98
C ALA A 121 -19.25 -27.82 -29.34
N GLN A 122 -19.17 -29.08 -29.77
CA GLN A 122 -19.93 -29.58 -30.93
C GLN A 122 -21.44 -29.55 -30.69
N ILE A 123 -21.91 -29.91 -29.49
CA ILE A 123 -23.32 -29.83 -29.11
C ILE A 123 -23.78 -28.36 -28.98
N TYR A 124 -22.99 -27.49 -28.37
CA TYR A 124 -23.24 -26.06 -28.13
C TYR A 124 -23.12 -25.19 -29.38
N SER A 125 -22.38 -25.64 -30.40
CA SER A 125 -22.32 -25.01 -31.72
C SER A 125 -23.44 -25.50 -32.65
N SER A 126 -24.13 -26.60 -32.32
CA SER A 126 -25.28 -27.05 -33.09
C SER A 126 -26.43 -26.03 -33.03
N ARG A 127 -26.99 -25.70 -34.20
CA ARG A 127 -28.08 -24.73 -34.34
C ARG A 127 -29.34 -25.12 -33.54
N SER A 128 -29.58 -26.42 -33.34
CA SER A 128 -30.73 -26.94 -32.59
C SER A 128 -30.62 -26.69 -31.08
N TRP A 129 -29.42 -26.79 -30.50
CA TRP A 129 -29.23 -26.64 -29.06
C TRP A 129 -29.21 -25.17 -28.60
N ARG A 130 -28.65 -24.26 -29.42
CA ARG A 130 -28.68 -22.80 -29.15
C ARG A 130 -30.08 -22.21 -29.04
N ILE A 131 -31.06 -22.80 -29.72
CA ILE A 131 -32.46 -22.34 -29.73
C ILE A 131 -33.27 -23.02 -28.62
N THR A 132 -33.05 -24.31 -28.37
CA THR A 132 -33.93 -25.10 -27.48
C THR A 132 -33.51 -25.10 -26.01
N ARG A 133 -32.23 -24.83 -25.69
CA ARG A 133 -31.72 -24.84 -24.30
C ARG A 133 -32.34 -23.76 -23.39
N PRO A 134 -32.44 -22.48 -23.79
CA PRO A 134 -33.04 -21.46 -22.92
C PRO A 134 -34.53 -21.73 -22.64
N LEU A 135 -35.23 -22.29 -23.63
CA LEU A 135 -36.63 -22.69 -23.50
C LEU A 135 -36.79 -23.87 -22.53
N ARG A 136 -35.90 -24.87 -22.58
CA ARG A 136 -35.91 -26.03 -21.68
C ARG A 136 -35.57 -25.64 -20.24
N GLU A 137 -34.53 -24.84 -20.02
CA GLU A 137 -34.13 -24.37 -18.69
C GLU A 137 -35.19 -23.44 -18.07
N PHE A 138 -35.88 -22.63 -18.89
CA PHE A 138 -37.03 -21.83 -18.44
C PHE A 138 -38.25 -22.69 -18.08
N THR A 139 -38.56 -23.73 -18.86
CA THR A 139 -39.65 -24.67 -18.53
C THR A 139 -39.37 -25.53 -17.31
N ASP A 140 -38.12 -25.94 -17.08
CA ASP A 140 -37.75 -26.73 -15.90
C ASP A 140 -37.73 -25.88 -14.62
N PHE A 141 -37.33 -24.61 -14.74
CA PHE A 141 -37.42 -23.61 -13.66
C PHE A 141 -38.88 -23.32 -13.26
N LEU A 142 -39.79 -23.23 -14.23
CA LEU A 142 -41.23 -23.05 -13.97
C LEU A 142 -41.90 -24.32 -13.41
N ARG A 143 -41.38 -25.52 -13.71
CA ARG A 143 -41.94 -26.79 -13.23
C ARG A 143 -41.58 -27.15 -11.78
N HIS A 144 -40.47 -26.63 -11.23
CA HIS A 144 -39.95 -27.09 -9.94
C HIS A 144 -39.66 -25.99 -8.89
N GLY A 145 -39.84 -24.71 -9.19
CA GLY A 145 -39.45 -23.61 -8.28
C GLY A 145 -40.55 -23.09 -7.35
N ASN A 146 -40.54 -23.50 -6.07
CA ASN A 146 -41.32 -22.88 -4.99
C ASN A 146 -40.54 -21.68 -4.39
N MET A 147 -41.10 -20.47 -4.42
CA MET A 147 -40.38 -19.19 -4.26
C MET A 147 -40.02 -18.74 -2.82
N ARG A 148 -39.57 -19.61 -1.91
CA ARG A 148 -39.29 -19.18 -0.51
C ARG A 148 -37.94 -19.54 0.14
N GLY A 149 -36.93 -19.93 -0.63
CA GLY A 149 -35.58 -20.10 -0.08
C GLY A 149 -34.47 -19.95 -1.11
N LEU A 150 -33.83 -18.78 -1.18
CA LEU A 150 -32.74 -18.51 -2.13
C LEU A 150 -31.38 -18.69 -1.42
N SER A 151 -30.68 -19.79 -1.71
CA SER A 151 -29.28 -20.02 -1.31
C SER A 151 -28.28 -19.61 -2.41
N ARG A 152 -27.02 -19.38 -2.03
CA ARG A 152 -25.89 -18.89 -2.86
C ARG A 152 -25.68 -19.65 -4.19
N PHE A 153 -26.19 -20.86 -4.36
CA PHE A 153 -26.00 -21.68 -5.57
C PHE A 153 -26.95 -21.35 -6.73
N ALA A 154 -28.13 -20.77 -6.46
CA ALA A 154 -29.13 -20.49 -7.50
C ALA A 154 -28.89 -19.17 -8.29
N LEU A 155 -28.03 -18.28 -7.79
CA LEU A 155 -27.78 -16.95 -8.39
C LEU A 155 -26.61 -16.90 -9.39
N ARG A 156 -25.78 -17.95 -9.45
CA ARG A 156 -24.68 -18.09 -10.41
C ARG A 156 -25.13 -18.14 -11.88
N PRO A 157 -26.13 -18.94 -12.28
CA PRO A 157 -26.60 -18.96 -13.68
C PRO A 157 -27.31 -17.66 -14.06
N LEU A 158 -28.00 -17.00 -13.12
CA LEU A 158 -28.61 -15.69 -13.33
C LEU A 158 -27.54 -14.60 -13.57
N GLY A 159 -26.45 -14.63 -12.80
CA GLY A 159 -25.30 -13.73 -12.97
C GLY A 159 -24.59 -13.94 -14.31
N LEU A 160 -24.42 -15.19 -14.75
CA LEU A 160 -23.88 -15.55 -16.07
C LEU A 160 -24.80 -15.10 -17.21
N ALA A 161 -26.11 -15.29 -17.08
CA ALA A 161 -27.09 -14.84 -18.08
C ALA A 161 -27.11 -13.30 -18.21
N ILE A 162 -26.97 -12.57 -17.10
CA ILE A 162 -26.93 -11.10 -17.08
C ILE A 162 -25.57 -10.58 -17.61
N ALA A 163 -24.45 -11.24 -17.30
CA ALA A 163 -23.14 -10.91 -17.86
C ALA A 163 -23.08 -11.17 -19.37
N CYS A 164 -23.70 -12.26 -19.85
CA CYS A 164 -23.83 -12.56 -21.27
C CYS A 164 -24.80 -11.58 -21.97
N ALA A 165 -25.89 -11.18 -21.30
CA ALA A 165 -26.80 -10.14 -21.78
C ALA A 165 -26.17 -8.73 -21.83
N ARG A 166 -25.17 -8.43 -20.97
CA ARG A 166 -24.37 -7.18 -21.03
C ARG A 166 -23.44 -7.14 -22.24
N ARG A 167 -23.06 -8.28 -22.81
CA ARG A 167 -22.25 -8.39 -24.05
C ARG A 167 -23.06 -8.23 -25.34
N ASN A 168 -24.39 -8.18 -25.25
CA ASN A 168 -25.28 -8.03 -26.41
C ASN A 168 -26.04 -6.68 -26.32
N SER A 169 -25.70 -5.74 -27.20
CA SER A 169 -26.16 -4.34 -27.15
C SER A 169 -27.69 -4.17 -27.18
N THR A 170 -28.41 -5.15 -27.73
CA THR A 170 -29.87 -5.18 -27.83
C THR A 170 -30.58 -5.54 -26.52
N VAL A 171 -29.95 -6.30 -25.61
CA VAL A 171 -30.57 -6.80 -24.36
C VAL A 171 -30.11 -5.98 -23.14
N ALA A 172 -28.94 -5.35 -23.24
CA ALA A 172 -28.34 -4.54 -22.17
C ALA A 172 -29.25 -3.41 -21.64
N GLY A 173 -30.07 -2.80 -22.49
CA GLY A 173 -30.97 -1.70 -22.11
C GLY A 173 -32.12 -2.10 -21.18
N ALA A 174 -32.67 -3.31 -21.34
CA ALA A 174 -33.74 -3.83 -20.50
C ALA A 174 -33.20 -4.32 -19.14
N ALA A 175 -32.06 -5.02 -19.16
CA ALA A 175 -31.38 -5.47 -17.95
C ALA A 175 -30.92 -4.30 -17.06
N ARG A 176 -30.39 -3.21 -17.66
CA ARG A 176 -30.01 -1.99 -16.90
C ARG A 176 -31.21 -1.31 -16.25
N LYS A 177 -32.35 -1.20 -16.94
CA LYS A 177 -33.58 -0.62 -16.38
C LYS A 177 -34.14 -1.45 -15.21
N MET A 178 -34.01 -2.76 -15.27
CA MET A 178 -34.46 -3.67 -14.21
C MET A 178 -33.51 -3.66 -13.00
N LEU A 179 -32.20 -3.66 -13.23
CA LEU A 179 -31.16 -3.57 -12.18
C LEU A 179 -31.15 -2.23 -11.45
N ASN A 180 -31.43 -1.12 -12.14
CA ASN A 180 -31.57 0.20 -11.52
C ASN A 180 -32.81 0.30 -10.61
N ARG A 181 -33.79 -0.60 -10.73
CA ARG A 181 -34.94 -0.69 -9.83
C ARG A 181 -34.69 -1.60 -8.61
N MET A 182 -33.53 -2.27 -8.54
CA MET A 182 -33.17 -3.20 -7.45
C MET A 182 -31.72 -2.96 -6.98
N PRO A 183 -31.45 -1.89 -6.20
CA PRO A 183 -30.10 -1.46 -5.81
C PRO A 183 -29.33 -2.55 -5.05
N ALA A 184 -30.00 -3.29 -4.17
CA ALA A 184 -29.41 -4.37 -3.38
C ALA A 184 -28.90 -5.54 -4.24
N LEU A 185 -29.58 -5.83 -5.36
CA LEU A 185 -29.16 -6.86 -6.32
C LEU A 185 -27.95 -6.40 -7.13
N ASN A 186 -27.93 -5.13 -7.54
CA ASN A 186 -26.82 -4.53 -8.27
C ASN A 186 -25.53 -4.49 -7.43
N ALA A 187 -25.63 -4.10 -6.15
CA ALA A 187 -24.52 -4.11 -5.20
C ALA A 187 -24.02 -5.54 -4.87
N ARG A 188 -24.91 -6.55 -4.89
CA ARG A 188 -24.53 -7.96 -4.72
C ARG A 188 -23.86 -8.55 -5.97
N LEU A 189 -24.29 -8.13 -7.16
CA LEU A 189 -23.67 -8.54 -8.42
C LEU A 189 -22.29 -7.92 -8.61
N GLN A 190 -22.11 -6.64 -8.25
CA GLN A 190 -20.77 -6.01 -8.21
C GLN A 190 -19.82 -6.76 -7.26
N ARG A 191 -20.31 -7.16 -6.06
CA ARG A 191 -19.56 -8.01 -5.13
C ARG A 191 -19.20 -9.39 -5.69
N LEU A 192 -20.05 -9.98 -6.53
CA LEU A 192 -19.77 -11.24 -7.23
C LEU A 192 -18.79 -11.06 -8.40
N GLU A 193 -18.84 -9.94 -9.11
CA GLU A 193 -17.91 -9.54 -10.18
C GLU A 193 -16.50 -9.33 -9.60
N LEU A 194 -16.41 -8.66 -8.44
CA LEU A 194 -15.21 -8.57 -7.59
C LEU A 194 -14.72 -9.95 -7.12
N ALA A 195 -15.61 -10.81 -6.62
CA ALA A 195 -15.25 -12.15 -6.16
C ALA A 195 -14.74 -13.06 -7.30
N LEU A 196 -15.23 -12.90 -8.53
CA LEU A 196 -14.69 -13.60 -9.69
C LEU A 196 -13.31 -13.08 -10.10
N SER A 197 -12.97 -11.84 -9.72
CA SER A 197 -11.67 -11.22 -9.98
C SER A 197 -10.57 -11.79 -9.09
N ARG A 198 -10.96 -12.39 -7.95
CA ARG A 198 -10.09 -13.15 -7.04
C ARG A 198 -9.29 -14.26 -7.74
N ASN A 199 -9.90 -15.00 -8.66
CA ASN A 199 -9.25 -16.15 -9.28
C ASN A 199 -8.26 -15.75 -10.40
N ALA A 200 -8.37 -14.55 -10.96
CA ALA A 200 -7.44 -14.08 -11.99
C ALA A 200 -6.28 -13.25 -11.40
N VAL A 201 -6.52 -12.54 -10.28
CA VAL A 201 -5.44 -11.85 -9.53
C VAL A 201 -4.40 -12.85 -8.98
N GLN A 202 -4.78 -14.13 -8.84
CA GLN A 202 -3.86 -15.21 -8.50
C GLN A 202 -2.99 -15.71 -9.67
N GLN A 203 -3.31 -15.35 -10.92
CA GLN A 203 -2.66 -15.88 -12.12
C GLN A 203 -1.77 -14.90 -12.88
N ASP A 204 -1.73 -13.63 -12.49
CA ASP A 204 -0.80 -12.68 -13.08
C ASP A 204 0.60 -12.91 -12.47
N THR A 205 1.43 -13.55 -13.27
CA THR A 205 2.82 -13.90 -13.04
C THR A 205 3.61 -12.76 -12.38
N LEU A 206 3.82 -12.86 -11.07
CA LEU A 206 5.14 -12.96 -10.42
C LEU A 206 4.99 -12.76 -8.91
N GLN A 207 5.27 -13.84 -8.18
CA GLN A 207 5.64 -13.87 -6.77
C GLN A 207 6.98 -13.14 -6.52
N ASP A 208 7.23 -11.98 -7.13
CA ASP A 208 8.54 -11.36 -7.08
C ASP A 208 8.76 -10.69 -5.70
N GLY A 209 9.84 -11.07 -5.02
CA GLY A 209 10.39 -10.37 -3.85
C GLY A 209 11.02 -9.01 -4.18
N TYR A 210 10.62 -8.39 -5.29
CA TYR A 210 11.24 -7.18 -5.84
C TYR A 210 10.17 -6.17 -6.24
N ALA A 211 10.53 -4.89 -6.23
CA ALA A 211 9.67 -3.83 -6.72
C ALA A 211 9.55 -3.89 -8.25
N PRO A 212 8.41 -3.47 -8.84
CA PRO A 212 8.23 -3.46 -10.29
C PRO A 212 9.34 -2.71 -11.05
N GLN A 213 9.86 -1.61 -10.48
CA GLN A 213 10.94 -0.84 -11.09
C GLN A 213 12.25 -1.64 -11.17
N VAL A 214 12.54 -2.44 -10.14
CA VAL A 214 13.73 -3.31 -10.11
C VAL A 214 13.63 -4.39 -11.16
N VAL A 215 12.45 -5.02 -11.29
CA VAL A 215 12.20 -6.06 -12.31
C VAL A 215 12.34 -5.47 -13.72
N ARG A 216 11.80 -4.26 -13.97
CA ARG A 216 11.96 -3.57 -15.26
C ARG A 216 13.42 -3.24 -15.56
N LEU A 217 14.15 -2.68 -14.60
CA LEU A 217 15.57 -2.38 -14.78
C LEU A 217 16.39 -3.65 -15.00
N GLN A 218 16.07 -4.75 -14.32
CA GLN A 218 16.72 -6.04 -14.54
C GLN A 218 16.55 -6.54 -15.97
N ARG A 219 15.34 -6.45 -16.54
CA ARG A 219 15.11 -6.83 -17.96
C ARG A 219 15.95 -5.97 -18.90
N ARG A 220 16.03 -4.66 -18.64
CA ARG A 220 16.90 -3.73 -19.41
C ARG A 220 18.36 -4.16 -19.32
N LEU A 221 18.88 -4.44 -18.12
CA LEU A 221 20.27 -4.90 -17.95
C LEU A 221 20.55 -6.21 -18.68
N ALA A 222 19.60 -7.15 -18.73
CA ALA A 222 19.73 -8.39 -19.49
C ALA A 222 19.88 -8.13 -20.99
N SER A 223 19.10 -7.20 -21.55
CA SER A 223 19.18 -6.82 -22.97
C SER A 223 20.50 -6.16 -23.36
N LEU A 224 21.12 -5.39 -22.44
CA LEU A 224 22.40 -4.73 -22.69
C LEU A 224 23.56 -5.68 -22.99
N GLN A 225 23.46 -6.95 -22.58
CA GLN A 225 24.51 -7.94 -22.80
C GLN A 225 24.60 -8.42 -24.26
N GLN A 226 23.64 -8.08 -25.12
CA GLN A 226 23.51 -8.71 -26.44
C GLN A 226 24.04 -7.86 -27.60
N VAL A 227 24.47 -6.60 -27.41
CA VAL A 227 24.73 -5.70 -28.56
C VAL A 227 25.90 -4.72 -28.38
N ASP A 228 26.97 -4.93 -29.13
CA ASP A 228 27.92 -3.88 -29.54
C ASP A 228 27.35 -3.17 -30.77
N ARG A 229 26.84 -1.93 -30.60
CA ARG A 229 26.31 -1.14 -31.72
C ARG A 229 27.41 -0.28 -32.34
N PRO A 230 27.66 -0.36 -33.65
CA PRO A 230 28.37 0.70 -34.36
C PRO A 230 27.53 1.99 -34.35
N ALA A 231 28.20 3.15 -34.35
CA ALA A 231 27.53 4.45 -34.40
C ALA A 231 26.67 4.58 -35.69
N PRO A 232 25.47 5.17 -35.62
CA PRO A 232 24.60 5.30 -36.78
C PRO A 232 25.27 6.17 -37.87
N VAL A 233 25.20 5.71 -39.12
CA VAL A 233 25.64 6.46 -40.30
C VAL A 233 24.41 6.89 -41.09
N GLY A 234 24.10 8.20 -41.08
CA GLY A 234 22.95 8.78 -41.78
C GLY A 234 21.84 9.29 -40.85
N LYS A 235 20.61 9.42 -41.35
CA LYS A 235 19.44 9.82 -40.54
C LYS A 235 19.16 8.74 -39.46
N PRO A 236 18.93 9.14 -38.20
CA PRO A 236 18.59 8.20 -37.12
C PRO A 236 17.29 7.43 -37.43
N ARG A 237 17.21 6.18 -36.98
CA ARG A 237 16.03 5.32 -37.10
C ARG A 237 15.09 5.50 -35.91
N LEU A 238 13.82 5.70 -36.18
CA LEU A 238 12.77 5.91 -35.19
C LEU A 238 11.66 4.87 -35.36
N ALA A 239 11.37 4.12 -34.31
CA ALA A 239 10.15 3.31 -34.26
C ALA A 239 8.99 4.21 -33.78
N PHE A 240 7.96 4.37 -34.61
CA PHE A 240 6.82 5.23 -34.33
C PHE A 240 5.60 4.38 -33.96
N VAL A 241 5.28 4.32 -32.68
CA VAL A 241 4.24 3.46 -32.10
C VAL A 241 2.97 4.28 -31.86
N SER A 242 1.94 4.07 -32.68
CA SER A 242 0.71 4.87 -32.62
C SER A 242 -0.47 4.18 -33.29
N PRO A 243 -1.74 4.41 -32.88
CA PRO A 243 -2.85 4.15 -33.79
C PRO A 243 -2.77 5.11 -34.99
N LEU A 244 -3.30 4.67 -36.12
CA LEU A 244 -3.36 5.44 -37.37
C LEU A 244 -4.76 5.37 -38.00
N PRO A 245 -5.09 6.26 -38.95
CA PRO A 245 -6.35 6.14 -39.68
C PRO A 245 -6.44 4.77 -40.38
N PRO A 246 -7.61 4.11 -40.41
CA PRO A 246 -8.96 4.67 -40.17
C PRO A 246 -9.44 4.62 -38.71
N GLU A 247 -8.58 4.32 -37.72
CA GLU A 247 -9.02 4.31 -36.33
C GLU A 247 -9.54 5.69 -35.90
N HIS A 248 -10.73 5.72 -35.29
CA HIS A 248 -11.45 6.96 -35.01
C HIS A 248 -11.00 7.60 -33.70
N THR A 249 -9.77 8.08 -33.67
CA THR A 249 -9.15 8.76 -32.53
C THR A 249 -8.37 9.98 -33.00
N GLY A 250 -8.43 11.08 -32.25
CA GLY A 250 -7.68 12.30 -32.58
C GLY A 250 -6.16 12.09 -32.61
N ILE A 251 -5.66 11.03 -31.96
CA ILE A 251 -4.23 10.65 -32.01
C ILE A 251 -3.87 10.02 -33.36
N ALA A 252 -4.78 9.27 -33.97
CA ALA A 252 -4.55 8.72 -35.30
C ALA A 252 -4.40 9.84 -36.35
N ASP A 253 -5.30 10.83 -36.32
CA ASP A 253 -5.22 12.00 -37.19
C ASP A 253 -3.94 12.81 -36.91
N TYR A 254 -3.63 13.06 -35.64
CA TYR A 254 -2.40 13.74 -35.21
C TYR A 254 -1.13 13.05 -35.75
N SER A 255 -1.06 11.73 -35.62
CA SER A 255 0.08 10.93 -36.06
C SER A 255 0.26 10.99 -37.56
N ALA A 256 -0.84 10.91 -38.32
CA ALA A 256 -0.81 11.05 -39.78
C ALA A 256 -0.31 12.44 -40.22
N GLU A 257 -0.66 13.51 -39.49
CA GLU A 257 -0.16 14.86 -39.75
C GLU A 257 1.32 15.06 -39.37
N LEU A 258 1.80 14.39 -38.32
CA LEU A 258 3.18 14.51 -37.83
C LEU A 258 4.20 13.76 -38.70
N LEU A 259 3.86 12.55 -39.14
CA LEU A 259 4.75 11.62 -39.85
C LEU A 259 5.52 12.25 -41.04
N PRO A 260 4.88 13.04 -41.95
CA PRO A 260 5.58 13.67 -43.07
C PRO A 260 6.65 14.67 -42.62
N ALA A 261 6.34 15.47 -41.61
CA ALA A 261 7.27 16.47 -41.08
C ALA A 261 8.42 15.80 -40.31
N LEU A 262 8.12 14.76 -39.54
CA LEU A 262 9.12 14.02 -38.76
C LEU A 262 10.09 13.21 -39.65
N ALA A 263 9.64 12.73 -40.82
CA ALA A 263 10.47 12.04 -41.81
C ALA A 263 11.61 12.92 -42.40
N ALA A 264 11.50 14.24 -42.25
CA ALA A 264 12.60 15.15 -42.57
C ALA A 264 13.84 14.88 -41.69
N HIS A 265 13.63 14.43 -40.45
CA HIS A 265 14.67 14.22 -39.44
C HIS A 265 15.04 12.75 -39.24
N TYR A 266 14.10 11.82 -39.41
CA TYR A 266 14.26 10.39 -39.10
C TYR A 266 13.97 9.48 -40.29
N ARG A 267 14.53 8.27 -40.26
CA ARG A 267 14.01 7.11 -40.99
C ARG A 267 13.00 6.42 -40.09
N ILE A 268 11.74 6.35 -40.50
CA ILE A 268 10.64 5.98 -39.62
C ILE A 268 10.05 4.62 -40.03
N ASP A 269 10.01 3.70 -39.07
CA ASP A 269 9.27 2.46 -39.18
C ASP A 269 8.06 2.57 -38.24
N VAL A 270 6.86 2.31 -38.75
CA VAL A 270 5.60 2.52 -38.04
C VAL A 270 5.12 1.23 -37.42
N ILE A 271 4.79 1.28 -36.13
CA ILE A 271 4.36 0.12 -35.35
C ILE A 271 2.89 0.28 -34.98
N VAL A 272 2.06 -0.66 -35.45
CA VAL A 272 0.61 -0.66 -35.21
C VAL A 272 0.12 -2.05 -34.82
N ASN A 273 -1.05 -2.12 -34.19
CA ASN A 273 -1.75 -3.39 -33.92
C ASN A 273 -3.06 -3.54 -34.72
N GLN A 274 -3.41 -2.53 -35.52
CA GLN A 274 -4.66 -2.50 -36.28
C GLN A 274 -4.55 -3.28 -37.60
N PRO A 275 -5.60 -4.00 -38.01
CA PRO A 275 -5.56 -4.86 -39.20
C PRO A 275 -5.68 -4.09 -40.52
N ARG A 276 -6.08 -2.82 -40.49
CA ARG A 276 -6.27 -1.97 -41.67
C ARG A 276 -5.67 -0.58 -41.41
N LEU A 277 -5.09 -0.03 -42.45
CA LEU A 277 -4.49 1.30 -42.47
C LEU A 277 -4.97 2.03 -43.71
N ASP A 278 -5.32 3.31 -43.54
CA ASP A 278 -5.47 4.21 -44.67
C ASP A 278 -4.09 4.51 -45.26
N PRO A 279 -3.98 4.84 -46.56
CA PRO A 279 -2.70 5.16 -47.17
C PRO A 279 -2.05 6.36 -46.49
N LEU A 280 -0.90 6.14 -45.83
CA LEU A 280 -0.06 7.20 -45.31
C LEU A 280 0.51 8.02 -46.47
N GLN A 281 0.87 9.28 -46.22
CA GLN A 281 1.52 10.12 -47.23
C GLN A 281 2.95 10.40 -46.82
N PRO A 282 3.97 10.04 -47.64
CA PRO A 282 3.88 9.30 -48.92
C PRO A 282 3.58 7.79 -48.73
N ALA A 283 2.81 7.19 -49.64
CA ALA A 283 2.25 5.83 -49.51
C ALA A 283 3.27 4.68 -49.34
N ASP A 284 4.53 4.90 -49.73
CA ASP A 284 5.60 3.89 -49.67
C ASP A 284 6.78 4.31 -48.75
N ALA A 285 6.62 5.39 -47.98
CA ALA A 285 7.73 5.95 -47.21
C ALA A 285 7.99 5.25 -45.87
N TYR A 286 7.02 4.50 -45.35
CA TYR A 286 7.01 4.00 -43.98
C TYR A 286 6.80 2.47 -43.95
N PRO A 287 7.84 1.67 -43.63
CA PRO A 287 7.67 0.26 -43.30
C PRO A 287 6.69 0.12 -42.12
N ILE A 288 5.76 -0.83 -42.22
CA ILE A 288 4.74 -1.08 -41.19
C ILE A 288 5.00 -2.44 -40.55
N HIS A 289 5.04 -2.46 -39.22
CA HIS A 289 5.30 -3.64 -38.41
C HIS A 289 4.33 -3.73 -37.22
N ASP A 290 4.30 -4.88 -36.56
CA ASP A 290 3.51 -5.10 -35.35
C ASP A 290 4.37 -5.06 -34.07
N ALA A 291 3.70 -5.17 -32.93
CA ALA A 291 4.34 -5.15 -31.61
C ALA A 291 5.25 -6.36 -31.36
N ALA A 292 5.00 -7.51 -32.00
CA ALA A 292 5.85 -8.69 -31.83
C ALA A 292 7.18 -8.47 -32.57
N TRP A 293 7.11 -7.96 -33.80
CA TRP A 293 8.27 -7.59 -34.58
C TRP A 293 9.15 -6.56 -33.88
N LEU A 294 8.56 -5.51 -33.27
CA LEU A 294 9.34 -4.51 -32.53
C LEU A 294 10.11 -5.13 -31.35
N ARG A 295 9.56 -6.12 -30.64
CA ARG A 295 10.28 -6.77 -29.53
C ARG A 295 11.57 -7.46 -30.00
N GLU A 296 11.57 -7.98 -31.22
CA GLU A 296 12.72 -8.66 -31.82
C GLU A 296 13.72 -7.68 -32.46
N HIS A 297 13.26 -6.49 -32.86
CA HIS A 297 14.04 -5.51 -33.62
C HIS A 297 14.22 -4.18 -32.90
N ALA A 298 13.89 -4.11 -31.60
CA ALA A 298 14.04 -2.89 -30.79
C ALA A 298 15.48 -2.36 -30.85
N ASP A 299 16.44 -3.28 -31.00
CA ASP A 299 17.84 -2.93 -31.08
C ASP A 299 18.29 -2.25 -32.37
N ASP A 300 17.44 -2.23 -33.39
CA ASP A 300 17.71 -1.60 -34.68
C ASP A 300 17.41 -0.09 -34.68
N PHE A 301 16.76 0.43 -33.63
CA PHE A 301 16.29 1.80 -33.55
C PHE A 301 17.14 2.65 -32.61
N ASP A 302 17.32 3.92 -32.98
CA ASP A 302 17.97 4.93 -32.12
C ASP A 302 17.01 5.45 -31.05
N ALA A 303 15.71 5.47 -31.35
CA ALA A 303 14.65 5.81 -30.42
C ALA A 303 13.33 5.09 -30.75
N VAL A 304 12.49 4.91 -29.73
CA VAL A 304 11.12 4.41 -29.85
C VAL A 304 10.19 5.48 -29.31
N LEU A 305 9.18 5.89 -30.07
CA LEU A 305 8.24 6.95 -29.71
C LEU A 305 6.81 6.38 -29.63
N TYR A 306 6.21 6.46 -28.44
CA TYR A 306 4.87 5.97 -28.14
C TYR A 306 3.87 7.13 -28.06
N HIS A 307 2.74 7.02 -28.76
CA HIS A 307 1.62 7.95 -28.61
C HIS A 307 0.49 7.30 -27.80
N ILE A 308 0.37 7.70 -26.53
CA ILE A 308 -0.59 7.11 -25.58
C ILE A 308 -1.65 8.14 -25.22
N GLY A 309 -2.92 7.73 -25.32
CA GLY A 309 -4.08 8.51 -24.92
C GLY A 309 -5.07 7.72 -24.08
N ASN A 310 -6.15 8.38 -23.68
CA ASN A 310 -7.15 7.85 -22.76
C ASN A 310 -8.23 6.99 -23.47
N SER A 311 -7.82 5.95 -24.20
CA SER A 311 -8.73 5.08 -24.95
C SER A 311 -8.23 3.63 -25.06
N ALA A 312 -9.11 2.71 -25.49
CA ALA A 312 -8.76 1.31 -25.70
C ALA A 312 -7.74 1.10 -26.85
N TYR A 313 -7.57 2.06 -27.77
CA TYR A 313 -6.66 1.94 -28.91
C TYR A 313 -5.17 1.85 -28.54
N HIS A 314 -4.84 2.10 -27.26
CA HIS A 314 -3.48 2.13 -26.73
C HIS A 314 -3.20 0.98 -25.74
N ASP A 315 -4.14 0.07 -25.50
CA ASP A 315 -4.01 -1.00 -24.50
C ASP A 315 -2.77 -1.88 -24.71
N TRP A 316 -2.55 -2.31 -25.95
CA TRP A 316 -1.40 -3.13 -26.37
C TRP A 316 -0.05 -2.43 -26.20
N MET A 317 -0.02 -1.10 -26.18
CA MET A 317 1.20 -0.32 -26.00
C MET A 317 1.72 -0.41 -24.57
N VAL A 318 0.85 -0.62 -23.58
CA VAL A 318 1.25 -0.67 -22.16
C VAL A 318 2.16 -1.88 -21.90
N ALA A 319 1.75 -3.06 -22.37
CA ALA A 319 2.59 -4.26 -22.28
C ALA A 319 3.87 -4.14 -23.13
N LEU A 320 3.77 -3.53 -24.32
CA LEU A 320 4.94 -3.32 -25.18
C LEU A 320 5.95 -2.34 -24.55
N LEU A 321 5.50 -1.29 -23.87
CA LEU A 321 6.37 -0.31 -23.21
C LEU A 321 7.20 -0.92 -22.07
N ASP A 322 6.65 -1.90 -21.36
CA ASP A 322 7.37 -2.64 -20.32
C ASP A 322 8.49 -3.54 -20.91
N ASP A 323 8.30 -4.03 -22.13
CA ASP A 323 9.27 -4.88 -22.85
C ASP A 323 10.30 -4.06 -23.64
N VAL A 324 9.84 -3.00 -24.32
CA VAL A 324 10.61 -2.11 -25.19
C VAL A 324 10.42 -0.67 -24.70
N PRO A 325 11.26 -0.20 -23.77
CA PRO A 325 11.17 1.16 -23.26
C PRO A 325 11.34 2.21 -24.36
N GLY A 326 10.58 3.29 -24.29
CA GLY A 326 10.68 4.40 -25.25
C GLY A 326 10.17 5.72 -24.68
N ILE A 327 10.15 6.75 -25.51
CA ILE A 327 9.65 8.07 -25.18
C ILE A 327 8.13 8.03 -25.31
N VAL A 328 7.39 8.51 -24.31
CA VAL A 328 5.93 8.55 -24.34
C VAL A 328 5.44 9.96 -24.56
N VAL A 329 4.71 10.16 -25.66
CA VAL A 329 3.85 11.32 -25.88
C VAL A 329 2.53 11.06 -25.16
N LEU A 330 2.39 11.69 -24.00
CA LEU A 330 1.23 11.59 -23.13
C LEU A 330 0.18 12.62 -23.57
N HIS A 331 -0.76 12.19 -24.43
CA HIS A 331 -1.79 13.06 -24.99
C HIS A 331 -2.85 13.47 -23.96
N ASP A 332 -3.16 12.57 -23.03
CA ASP A 332 -4.10 12.78 -21.93
C ASP A 332 -3.41 12.49 -20.61
N PHE A 333 -3.52 13.39 -19.63
CA PHE A 333 -2.98 13.12 -18.30
C PHE A 333 -3.79 12.02 -17.59
N TYR A 334 -5.12 12.06 -17.64
CA TYR A 334 -5.95 11.03 -17.02
C TYR A 334 -6.22 9.87 -17.97
N LEU A 335 -5.67 8.69 -17.65
CA LEU A 335 -5.75 7.46 -18.47
C LEU A 335 -6.78 6.42 -17.98
N SER A 336 -7.84 6.86 -17.30
CA SER A 336 -8.87 5.94 -16.76
C SER A 336 -9.55 5.07 -17.83
N GLY A 337 -9.80 5.62 -19.01
CA GLY A 337 -10.38 4.92 -20.16
C GLY A 337 -9.46 3.83 -20.71
N LEU A 338 -8.14 4.06 -20.72
CA LEU A 338 -7.14 3.06 -21.07
C LEU A 338 -7.11 1.94 -20.03
N ILE A 339 -7.01 2.26 -18.74
CA ILE A 339 -7.01 1.26 -17.67
C ILE A 339 -8.32 0.45 -17.64
N TRP A 340 -9.45 1.06 -17.97
CA TRP A 340 -10.73 0.34 -17.99
C TRP A 340 -10.83 -0.62 -19.16
N ALA A 341 -10.19 -0.29 -20.29
CA ALA A 341 -10.06 -1.21 -21.42
C ALA A 341 -9.18 -2.41 -21.02
N LEU A 342 -8.02 -2.15 -20.41
CA LEU A 342 -7.15 -3.20 -19.87
C LEU A 342 -7.89 -4.11 -18.87
N GLU A 343 -8.66 -3.55 -17.94
CA GLU A 343 -9.45 -4.32 -16.96
C GLU A 343 -10.46 -5.30 -17.62
N GLN A 344 -10.87 -5.07 -18.88
CA GLN A 344 -11.72 -6.02 -19.61
C GLN A 344 -10.95 -7.24 -20.14
N LEU A 345 -9.63 -7.15 -20.25
CA LEU A 345 -8.77 -8.23 -20.74
C LEU A 345 -8.47 -9.23 -19.60
N PRO A 346 -8.64 -10.55 -19.81
CA PRO A 346 -8.43 -11.55 -18.77
C PRO A 346 -7.07 -11.47 -18.07
N GLU A 347 -6.01 -11.18 -18.82
CA GLU A 347 -4.62 -11.06 -18.37
C GLU A 347 -4.38 -9.83 -17.49
N HIS A 348 -5.16 -8.76 -17.63
CA HIS A 348 -4.99 -7.51 -16.88
C HIS A 348 -6.05 -7.34 -15.78
N ARG A 349 -6.74 -8.40 -15.39
CA ARG A 349 -7.80 -8.32 -14.41
C ARG A 349 -7.28 -7.81 -13.06
N GLY A 350 -7.97 -6.83 -12.48
CA GLY A 350 -7.57 -6.15 -11.25
C GLY A 350 -6.55 -5.03 -11.45
N VAL A 351 -6.11 -4.73 -12.68
CA VAL A 351 -5.19 -3.63 -12.99
C VAL A 351 -5.70 -2.30 -12.45
N LYS A 352 -7.02 -2.05 -12.49
CA LYS A 352 -7.61 -0.83 -11.92
C LYS A 352 -7.26 -0.66 -10.45
N LEU A 353 -7.45 -1.70 -9.65
CA LEU A 353 -7.23 -1.63 -8.20
C LEU A 353 -5.73 -1.58 -7.87
N ARG A 354 -4.91 -2.31 -8.65
CA ARG A 354 -3.45 -2.26 -8.54
C ARG A 354 -2.90 -0.88 -8.84
N GLU A 355 -3.31 -0.26 -9.94
CA GLU A 355 -2.88 1.07 -10.35
C GLU A 355 -3.37 2.16 -9.39
N LEU A 356 -4.59 2.02 -8.86
CA LEU A 356 -5.12 2.94 -7.87
C LEU A 356 -4.31 2.90 -6.56
N GLN A 357 -4.05 1.71 -6.01
CA GLN A 357 -3.20 1.56 -4.81
C GLN A 357 -1.77 2.02 -5.10
N TYR A 358 -1.24 1.70 -6.28
CA TYR A 358 0.12 2.05 -6.66
C TYR A 358 0.31 3.56 -6.78
N SER A 359 -0.63 4.25 -7.42
CA SER A 359 -0.53 5.68 -7.72
C SER A 359 -0.95 6.55 -6.53
N HIS A 360 -1.98 6.13 -5.79
CA HIS A 360 -2.71 6.99 -4.85
C HIS A 360 -2.85 6.41 -3.43
N GLY A 361 -2.28 5.24 -3.17
CA GLY A 361 -2.26 4.61 -1.84
C GLY A 361 -3.60 4.00 -1.39
N TYR A 362 -3.67 3.65 -0.11
CA TYR A 362 -4.76 2.84 0.44
C TYR A 362 -6.09 3.60 0.61
N LEU A 363 -6.07 4.92 0.85
CA LEU A 363 -7.30 5.69 1.01
C LEU A 363 -8.09 5.78 -0.30
N ALA A 364 -7.39 5.99 -1.42
CA ALA A 364 -8.01 5.96 -2.75
C ALA A 364 -8.58 4.57 -3.08
N LEU A 365 -7.86 3.50 -2.70
CA LEU A 365 -8.34 2.14 -2.83
C LEU A 365 -9.63 1.91 -2.01
N ARG A 366 -9.68 2.40 -0.77
CA ARG A 366 -10.86 2.33 0.10
C ARG A 366 -12.05 3.05 -0.53
N GLU A 367 -11.87 4.29 -0.99
CA GLU A 367 -12.94 5.06 -1.65
C GLU A 367 -13.55 4.28 -2.83
N CYS A 368 -12.71 3.65 -3.65
CA CYS A 368 -13.19 2.83 -4.77
C CYS A 368 -13.98 1.58 -4.32
N LEU A 369 -13.58 0.93 -3.22
CA LEU A 369 -14.21 -0.31 -2.74
C LEU A 369 -15.49 -0.06 -1.93
N GLU A 370 -15.59 1.07 -1.24
CA GLU A 370 -16.75 1.46 -0.43
C GLU A 370 -17.94 1.98 -1.26
N GLY A 371 -17.79 2.06 -2.58
CA GLY A 371 -18.89 2.27 -3.51
C GLY A 371 -18.89 3.61 -4.23
N ALA A 372 -17.77 4.35 -4.23
CA ALA A 372 -17.61 5.45 -5.18
C ALA A 372 -17.88 4.92 -6.59
N GLY A 373 -18.78 5.60 -7.32
CA GLY A 373 -19.16 5.18 -8.66
C GLY A 373 -17.91 5.13 -9.55
N SER A 374 -17.81 4.13 -10.42
CA SER A 374 -16.62 3.97 -11.28
C SER A 374 -16.31 5.21 -12.13
N ALA A 375 -17.31 6.04 -12.44
CA ALA A 375 -17.12 7.31 -13.11
C ALA A 375 -16.41 8.32 -12.20
N GLN A 376 -16.80 8.42 -10.93
CA GLN A 376 -16.17 9.33 -9.96
C GLN A 376 -14.68 9.01 -9.79
N ILE A 377 -14.32 7.74 -9.60
CA ILE A 377 -12.90 7.32 -9.51
C ILE A 377 -12.12 7.71 -10.78
N ALA A 378 -12.72 7.55 -11.97
CA ALA A 378 -12.12 7.92 -13.24
C ALA A 378 -11.97 9.44 -13.44
N TYR A 379 -12.75 10.25 -12.73
CA TYR A 379 -12.64 11.71 -12.71
C TYR A 379 -11.66 12.21 -11.64
N THR A 380 -11.62 11.56 -10.48
CA THR A 380 -10.78 11.98 -9.36
C THR A 380 -9.31 11.63 -9.60
N TYR A 381 -9.01 10.39 -9.99
CA TYR A 381 -7.65 9.86 -9.96
C TYR A 381 -7.04 9.65 -11.37
N PRO A 382 -5.82 10.15 -11.63
CA PRO A 382 -5.06 9.82 -12.84
C PRO A 382 -4.44 8.41 -12.73
N PHE A 383 -4.48 7.64 -13.81
CA PHE A 383 -3.96 6.26 -13.85
C PHE A 383 -2.74 6.14 -14.78
N ASN A 384 -1.76 7.03 -14.65
CA ASN A 384 -0.65 7.16 -15.59
C ASN A 384 0.73 6.88 -14.98
N ARG A 385 0.83 6.66 -13.65
CA ARG A 385 2.12 6.55 -12.94
C ARG A 385 3.00 5.43 -13.48
N SER A 386 2.46 4.21 -13.65
CA SER A 386 3.23 3.08 -14.16
C SER A 386 3.73 3.31 -15.59
N ILE A 387 2.91 3.91 -16.44
CA ILE A 387 3.26 4.29 -17.81
C ILE A 387 4.40 5.33 -17.82
N ILE A 388 4.29 6.35 -16.98
CA ILE A 388 5.34 7.39 -16.87
C ILE A 388 6.65 6.78 -16.38
N GLU A 389 6.62 5.92 -15.35
CA GLU A 389 7.82 5.27 -14.82
C GLU A 389 8.42 4.21 -15.75
N SER A 390 7.64 3.63 -16.67
CA SER A 390 8.14 2.72 -17.70
C SER A 390 8.74 3.46 -18.90
N ALA A 391 8.32 4.70 -19.14
CA ALA A 391 8.89 5.55 -20.18
C ALA A 391 10.36 5.90 -19.92
N THR A 392 11.05 6.29 -20.99
CA THR A 392 12.44 6.77 -20.95
C THR A 392 12.54 8.29 -21.12
N GLY A 393 11.43 8.93 -21.48
CA GLY A 393 11.24 10.37 -21.59
C GLY A 393 9.76 10.64 -21.79
N ILE A 394 9.29 11.81 -21.36
CA ILE A 394 7.87 12.20 -21.46
C ILE A 394 7.75 13.47 -22.31
N ILE A 395 6.82 13.44 -23.24
CA ILE A 395 6.39 14.60 -24.02
C ILE A 395 4.92 14.86 -23.71
N VAL A 396 4.58 16.11 -23.40
CA VAL A 396 3.20 16.58 -23.18
C VAL A 396 2.88 17.76 -24.08
N HIS A 397 1.59 18.08 -24.23
CA HIS A 397 1.15 19.15 -25.15
C HIS A 397 0.97 20.53 -24.51
N GLY A 398 1.14 20.65 -23.19
CA GLY A 398 1.03 21.92 -22.49
C GLY A 398 1.38 21.83 -21.01
N GLU A 399 1.63 23.00 -20.41
CA GLU A 399 2.02 23.16 -19.01
C GLU A 399 0.98 22.64 -18.01
N VAL A 400 -0.30 22.57 -18.40
CA VAL A 400 -1.35 21.95 -17.58
C VAL A 400 -0.99 20.53 -17.13
N SER A 401 -0.35 19.72 -17.98
CA SER A 401 0.04 18.35 -17.61
C SER A 401 1.18 18.32 -16.61
N ILE A 402 2.11 19.28 -16.68
CA ILE A 402 3.21 19.43 -15.71
C ILE A 402 2.64 19.89 -14.36
N ARG A 403 1.72 20.87 -14.34
CA ARG A 403 1.04 21.28 -13.10
C ARG A 403 0.26 20.13 -12.45
N LEU A 404 -0.40 19.30 -13.26
CA LEU A 404 -1.08 18.10 -12.77
C LEU A 404 -0.09 17.05 -12.25
N ALA A 405 1.05 16.86 -12.91
CA ALA A 405 2.12 16.00 -12.40
C ALA A 405 2.60 16.48 -11.03
N GLN A 406 2.84 17.78 -10.88
CA GLN A 406 3.26 18.39 -9.62
C GLN A 406 2.23 18.22 -8.51
N GLN A 407 0.96 18.41 -8.84
CA GLN A 407 -0.16 18.23 -7.91
C GLN A 407 -0.27 16.79 -7.41
N TRP A 408 -0.13 15.79 -8.29
CA TRP A 408 -0.38 14.38 -7.96
C TRP A 408 0.85 13.63 -7.47
N TYR A 409 2.05 14.03 -7.90
CA TYR A 409 3.29 13.27 -7.68
C TYR A 409 4.38 14.09 -6.98
N GLY A 410 4.09 15.33 -6.59
CA GLY A 410 5.00 16.20 -5.83
C GLY A 410 5.70 17.26 -6.68
N PRO A 411 6.30 18.28 -6.06
CA PRO A 411 6.70 19.53 -6.74
C PRO A 411 7.80 19.38 -7.81
N GLN A 412 8.60 18.32 -7.76
CA GLN A 412 9.63 18.04 -8.77
C GLN A 412 9.08 17.27 -9.98
N ALA A 413 7.82 16.82 -9.92
CA ALA A 413 7.25 16.00 -10.97
C ALA A 413 7.11 16.79 -12.27
N GLY A 414 7.57 16.19 -13.38
CA GLY A 414 7.52 16.80 -14.71
C GLY A 414 8.64 17.79 -15.02
N ALA A 415 9.64 17.96 -14.15
CA ALA A 415 10.77 18.88 -14.38
C ALA A 415 11.66 18.49 -15.58
N ASP A 416 11.68 17.20 -15.94
CA ASP A 416 12.40 16.60 -17.05
C ASP A 416 11.48 16.28 -18.25
N TRP A 417 10.25 16.79 -18.26
CA TRP A 417 9.32 16.59 -19.36
C TRP A 417 9.49 17.65 -20.45
N HIS A 418 9.20 17.27 -21.69
CA HIS A 418 9.22 18.19 -22.82
C HIS A 418 7.80 18.63 -23.19
N THR A 419 7.58 19.93 -23.27
CA THR A 419 6.32 20.50 -23.77
C THR A 419 6.43 20.76 -25.27
N ILE A 420 5.64 20.04 -26.08
CA ILE A 420 5.54 20.26 -27.53
C ILE A 420 4.09 20.60 -27.88
N PRO A 421 3.80 21.79 -28.43
CA PRO A 421 2.42 22.20 -28.75
C PRO A 421 1.68 21.16 -29.59
N LEU A 422 0.38 21.01 -29.34
CA LEU A 422 -0.45 20.09 -30.12
C LEU A 422 -0.51 20.55 -31.59
N LEU A 423 0.12 19.77 -32.47
CA LEU A 423 0.25 20.00 -33.90
C LEU A 423 -1.06 20.38 -34.59
N ARG A 424 -1.00 21.36 -35.50
CA ARG A 424 -2.04 21.67 -36.48
C ARG A 424 -1.45 22.09 -37.82
N ALA A 425 -1.75 21.34 -38.87
CA ALA A 425 -1.50 21.82 -40.23
C ALA A 425 -2.26 23.13 -40.49
N PRO A 426 -1.61 24.20 -41.00
CA PRO A 426 -2.29 25.44 -41.34
C PRO A 426 -3.44 25.19 -42.32
N ALA A 427 -4.67 25.51 -41.92
CA ALA A 427 -5.86 25.35 -42.76
C ALA A 427 -5.85 26.28 -43.98
N GLU A 428 -6.42 25.84 -45.10
CA GLU A 428 -6.72 26.67 -46.25
C GLU A 428 -8.03 27.44 -46.02
N LEU A 429 -7.98 28.77 -46.10
CA LEU A 429 -9.17 29.61 -45.92
C LEU A 429 -9.92 29.73 -47.26
N GLY A 430 -11.13 29.16 -47.30
CA GLY A 430 -12.04 29.28 -48.45
C GLY A 430 -12.90 30.55 -48.40
N ASP A 431 -13.62 30.83 -49.49
CA ASP A 431 -14.63 31.90 -49.51
C ASP A 431 -15.81 31.57 -48.59
N LYS A 432 -15.96 32.35 -47.51
CA LYS A 432 -17.02 32.23 -46.51
C LYS A 432 -18.41 32.23 -47.15
N HIS A 433 -18.64 33.02 -48.21
CA HIS A 433 -19.95 33.09 -48.86
C HIS A 433 -20.30 31.76 -49.56
N ALA A 434 -19.38 31.23 -50.36
CA ALA A 434 -19.53 29.93 -51.01
C ALA A 434 -19.71 28.78 -49.99
N ILE A 435 -18.97 28.81 -48.88
CA ILE A 435 -19.09 27.82 -47.80
C ILE A 435 -20.49 27.86 -47.18
N ARG A 436 -21.02 29.05 -46.88
CA ARG A 436 -22.37 29.21 -46.31
C ARG A 436 -23.45 28.70 -47.25
N GLN A 437 -23.33 28.95 -48.56
CA GLN A 437 -24.25 28.39 -49.56
C GLN A 437 -24.25 26.86 -49.54
N ARG A 438 -23.07 26.22 -49.47
CA ARG A 438 -22.95 24.74 -49.37
C ARG A 438 -23.63 24.18 -48.12
N LEU A 439 -23.53 24.90 -46.99
CA LEU A 439 -24.17 24.52 -45.72
C LEU A 439 -25.64 24.97 -45.60
N GLN A 440 -26.19 25.63 -46.63
CA GLN A 440 -27.54 26.20 -46.60
C GLN A 440 -27.75 27.17 -45.42
N LEU A 441 -26.73 27.99 -45.15
CA LEU A 441 -26.75 29.08 -44.18
C LEU A 441 -26.94 30.42 -44.90
N PRO A 442 -27.66 31.40 -44.30
CA PRO A 442 -27.79 32.72 -44.93
C PRO A 442 -26.44 33.40 -45.04
N SER A 443 -26.20 34.05 -46.18
CA SER A 443 -24.89 34.62 -46.50
C SER A 443 -24.48 35.80 -45.62
N ASP A 444 -25.44 36.61 -45.20
CA ASP A 444 -25.28 37.83 -44.41
C ASP A 444 -25.55 37.63 -42.91
N ALA A 445 -25.90 36.40 -42.50
CA ALA A 445 -26.17 36.07 -41.11
C ALA A 445 -24.91 36.11 -40.24
N PHE A 446 -25.09 36.45 -38.96
CA PHE A 446 -24.07 36.28 -37.93
C PHE A 446 -24.13 34.86 -37.36
N ILE A 447 -23.09 34.06 -37.63
CA ILE A 447 -23.05 32.64 -37.24
C ILE A 447 -22.11 32.43 -36.06
N LEU A 448 -22.67 32.07 -34.91
CA LEU A 448 -21.96 31.66 -33.70
C LEU A 448 -21.91 30.12 -33.63
N CYS A 449 -20.71 29.55 -33.49
CA CYS A 449 -20.55 28.11 -33.40
C CYS A 449 -19.91 27.65 -32.08
N SER A 450 -20.25 26.44 -31.65
CA SER A 450 -19.50 25.68 -30.65
C SER A 450 -19.27 24.27 -31.19
N TYR A 451 -18.05 23.77 -31.08
CA TYR A 451 -17.59 22.56 -31.78
C TYR A 451 -17.24 21.42 -30.83
N GLY A 452 -17.54 20.19 -31.24
CA GLY A 452 -17.20 18.97 -30.52
C GLY A 452 -18.40 18.34 -29.82
N GLN A 453 -18.18 17.19 -29.17
CA GLN A 453 -19.25 16.44 -28.50
C GLN A 453 -19.91 17.28 -27.40
N LEU A 454 -21.24 17.35 -27.40
CA LEU A 454 -21.98 18.13 -26.42
C LEU A 454 -22.18 17.35 -25.11
N GLY A 455 -21.79 17.96 -23.98
CA GLY A 455 -21.90 17.35 -22.65
C GLY A 455 -21.84 18.36 -21.51
N GLU A 456 -22.00 17.87 -20.28
CA GLU A 456 -21.98 18.69 -19.06
C GLU A 456 -20.65 19.46 -18.91
N THR A 457 -19.53 18.79 -19.18
CA THR A 457 -18.18 19.37 -19.14
C THR A 457 -17.91 20.42 -20.22
N LYS A 458 -18.83 20.61 -21.18
CA LYS A 458 -18.71 21.63 -22.26
C LYS A 458 -19.51 22.89 -21.98
N LEU A 459 -20.33 22.91 -20.93
CA LEU A 459 -21.13 24.07 -20.51
C LEU A 459 -22.04 24.67 -21.61
N ASN A 460 -22.42 23.89 -22.63
CA ASN A 460 -23.27 24.35 -23.74
C ASN A 460 -24.62 24.95 -23.31
N HIS A 461 -25.16 24.50 -22.18
CA HIS A 461 -26.36 25.08 -21.58
C HIS A 461 -26.15 26.53 -21.13
N ARG A 462 -24.99 26.87 -20.57
CA ARG A 462 -24.62 28.24 -20.20
C ARG A 462 -24.42 29.10 -21.43
N LEU A 463 -23.78 28.55 -22.48
CA LEU A 463 -23.68 29.23 -23.77
C LEU A 463 -25.05 29.55 -24.37
N LEU A 464 -25.99 28.60 -24.34
CA LEU A 464 -27.36 28.84 -24.80
C LEU A 464 -28.02 29.98 -23.99
N GLN A 465 -27.92 29.95 -22.65
CA GLN A 465 -28.49 30.97 -21.77
C GLN A 465 -27.89 32.35 -22.04
N ALA A 466 -26.56 32.46 -22.13
CA ALA A 466 -25.88 33.71 -22.41
C ALA A 466 -26.21 34.26 -23.81
N TRP A 467 -26.30 33.39 -24.82
CA TRP A 467 -26.72 33.80 -26.15
C TRP A 467 -28.15 34.35 -26.16
N LEU A 468 -29.10 33.66 -25.51
CA LEU A 468 -30.49 34.11 -25.36
C LEU A 468 -30.60 35.46 -24.62
N ALA A 469 -29.71 35.72 -23.65
CA ALA A 469 -29.65 36.98 -22.92
C ALA A 469 -28.99 38.14 -23.72
N SER A 470 -28.19 37.82 -24.73
CA SER A 470 -27.43 38.79 -25.53
C SER A 470 -28.27 39.50 -26.60
N THR A 471 -27.72 40.57 -27.17
CA THR A 471 -28.30 41.27 -28.34
C THR A 471 -28.31 40.40 -29.60
N LEU A 472 -27.45 39.37 -29.67
CA LEU A 472 -27.38 38.46 -30.82
C LEU A 472 -28.68 37.66 -30.99
N ALA A 473 -29.26 37.13 -29.92
CA ALA A 473 -30.54 36.41 -30.01
C ALA A 473 -31.72 37.32 -30.41
N ARG A 474 -31.64 38.63 -30.14
CA ARG A 474 -32.66 39.61 -30.54
C ARG A 474 -32.60 39.98 -32.02
N SER A 475 -31.44 39.77 -32.67
CA SER A 475 -31.30 39.96 -34.11
C SER A 475 -31.85 38.76 -34.86
N ASP A 476 -32.81 38.96 -35.76
CA ASP A 476 -33.40 37.89 -36.55
C ASP A 476 -32.41 37.20 -37.50
N ASN A 477 -31.26 37.84 -37.78
CA ASN A 477 -30.21 37.32 -38.65
C ASN A 477 -28.99 36.78 -37.88
N SER A 478 -29.19 36.20 -36.70
CA SER A 478 -28.13 35.53 -35.91
C SER A 478 -28.50 34.11 -35.54
N TYR A 479 -27.52 33.20 -35.65
CA TYR A 479 -27.67 31.76 -35.42
C TYR A 479 -26.65 31.26 -34.41
N LEU A 480 -27.08 30.34 -33.54
CA LEU A 480 -26.22 29.55 -32.66
C LEU A 480 -26.21 28.11 -33.14
N ILE A 481 -25.05 27.60 -33.55
CA ILE A 481 -24.91 26.25 -34.09
C ILE A 481 -23.96 25.45 -33.20
N PHE A 482 -24.46 24.38 -32.61
CA PHE A 482 -23.64 23.37 -31.96
C PHE A 482 -23.25 22.29 -32.98
N VAL A 483 -21.98 22.31 -33.38
CA VAL A 483 -21.39 21.40 -34.36
C VAL A 483 -20.85 20.18 -33.62
N GLY A 484 -21.72 19.20 -33.40
CA GLY A 484 -21.35 17.96 -32.73
C GLY A 484 -22.54 17.13 -32.26
N GLU A 485 -22.24 15.95 -31.73
CA GLU A 485 -23.24 15.01 -31.27
C GLU A 485 -23.77 15.37 -29.88
N LEU A 486 -25.10 15.42 -29.75
CA LEU A 486 -25.79 15.49 -28.47
C LEU A 486 -26.41 14.12 -28.14
N GLY A 487 -25.92 13.48 -27.08
CA GLY A 487 -26.39 12.17 -26.64
C GLY A 487 -27.84 12.14 -26.11
N LYS A 488 -28.15 11.12 -25.31
CA LYS A 488 -29.48 10.89 -24.71
C LYS A 488 -29.52 11.07 -23.19
N SER A 489 -28.49 11.68 -22.60
CA SER A 489 -28.39 11.92 -21.15
C SER A 489 -29.45 12.89 -20.62
N ALA A 490 -29.59 12.97 -19.29
CA ALA A 490 -30.47 13.96 -18.64
C ALA A 490 -30.08 15.40 -19.04
N TYR A 491 -28.77 15.68 -19.10
CA TYR A 491 -28.24 16.92 -19.65
C TYR A 491 -28.73 17.20 -21.08
N ALA A 492 -28.64 16.20 -21.96
CA ALA A 492 -29.09 16.36 -23.34
C ALA A 492 -30.60 16.63 -23.45
N GLN A 493 -31.41 16.02 -22.59
CA GLN A 493 -32.84 16.31 -22.54
C GLN A 493 -33.12 17.73 -22.06
N LYS A 494 -32.42 18.19 -21.01
CA LYS A 494 -32.51 19.58 -20.53
C LYS A 494 -32.11 20.58 -21.61
N LEU A 495 -31.03 20.32 -22.33
CA LEU A 495 -30.58 21.22 -23.41
C LEU A 495 -31.59 21.27 -24.56
N ARG A 496 -32.12 20.13 -25.02
CA ARG A 496 -33.20 20.10 -26.03
C ARG A 496 -34.45 20.84 -25.56
N ALA A 497 -34.86 20.64 -24.31
CA ALA A 497 -36.01 21.31 -23.74
C ALA A 497 -35.81 22.82 -23.66
N ALA A 498 -34.63 23.28 -23.22
CA ALA A 498 -34.29 24.71 -23.18
C ALA A 498 -34.32 25.35 -24.58
N ILE A 499 -33.80 24.66 -25.60
CA ILE A 499 -33.88 25.13 -26.99
C ILE A 499 -35.34 25.24 -27.44
N ALA A 500 -36.16 24.21 -27.21
CA ALA A 500 -37.58 24.23 -27.58
C ALA A 500 -38.35 25.34 -26.84
N GLN A 501 -38.09 25.54 -25.55
CA GLN A 501 -38.72 26.57 -24.72
C GLN A 501 -38.31 28.00 -25.12
N SER A 502 -37.15 28.17 -25.76
CA SER A 502 -36.70 29.49 -26.21
C SER A 502 -37.55 30.08 -27.34
N GLY A 503 -38.29 29.25 -28.09
CA GLY A 503 -38.99 29.67 -29.30
C GLY A 503 -38.09 29.95 -30.51
N LEU A 504 -36.76 29.79 -30.39
CA LEU A 504 -35.77 30.11 -31.42
C LEU A 504 -35.14 28.87 -32.08
N GLN A 505 -35.90 27.77 -32.14
CA GLN A 505 -35.43 26.48 -32.65
C GLN A 505 -34.94 26.50 -34.12
N ASP A 506 -35.40 27.43 -34.95
CA ASP A 506 -34.92 27.59 -36.33
C ASP A 506 -33.53 28.26 -36.40
N ARG A 507 -33.16 28.97 -35.33
CA ARG A 507 -31.90 29.73 -35.17
C ARG A 507 -30.88 29.06 -34.26
N VAL A 508 -31.32 28.14 -33.39
CA VAL A 508 -30.43 27.32 -32.54
C VAL A 508 -30.38 25.89 -33.07
N ARG A 509 -29.27 25.50 -33.70
CA ARG A 509 -29.12 24.21 -34.39
C ARG A 509 -28.14 23.29 -33.68
N ILE A 510 -28.42 21.98 -33.69
CA ILE A 510 -27.47 20.93 -33.30
C ILE A 510 -27.29 20.02 -34.50
N THR A 511 -26.08 19.94 -35.03
CA THR A 511 -25.81 19.21 -36.29
C THR A 511 -25.83 17.70 -36.13
N GLY A 512 -25.55 17.19 -34.92
CA GLY A 512 -25.14 15.81 -34.74
C GLY A 512 -23.69 15.60 -35.16
N ARG A 513 -23.25 14.33 -35.22
CA ARG A 513 -21.91 13.99 -35.72
C ARG A 513 -21.83 14.31 -37.22
N VAL A 514 -20.81 15.08 -37.60
CA VAL A 514 -20.50 15.42 -38.99
C VAL A 514 -19.16 14.80 -39.38
N ASP A 515 -18.92 14.59 -40.67
CA ASP A 515 -17.61 14.17 -41.17
C ASP A 515 -16.59 15.33 -41.14
N GLY A 516 -15.32 15.01 -41.40
CA GLY A 516 -14.24 16.01 -41.36
C GLY A 516 -14.37 17.11 -42.40
N GLU A 517 -15.00 16.87 -43.55
CA GLU A 517 -15.23 17.89 -44.56
C GLU A 517 -16.27 18.90 -44.07
N HIS A 518 -17.44 18.43 -43.64
CA HIS A 518 -18.50 19.28 -43.11
C HIS A 518 -18.04 20.02 -41.85
N TYR A 519 -17.24 19.40 -40.99
CA TYR A 519 -16.65 20.06 -39.82
C TYR A 519 -15.79 21.27 -40.23
N ARG A 520 -14.92 21.13 -41.24
CA ARG A 520 -14.13 22.24 -41.79
C ARG A 520 -15.00 23.32 -42.44
N LEU A 521 -16.07 22.94 -43.13
CA LEU A 521 -17.03 23.91 -43.68
C LEU A 521 -17.67 24.75 -42.56
N TYR A 522 -18.08 24.13 -41.44
CA TYR A 522 -18.64 24.88 -40.31
C TYR A 522 -17.61 25.79 -39.64
N LEU A 523 -16.32 25.44 -39.63
CA LEU A 523 -15.25 26.33 -39.17
C LEU A 523 -15.10 27.53 -40.11
N GLY A 524 -15.07 27.32 -41.43
CA GLY A 524 -14.99 28.42 -42.40
C GLY A 524 -16.24 29.32 -42.48
N ALA A 525 -17.42 28.80 -42.09
CA ALA A 525 -18.68 29.54 -42.15
C ALA A 525 -18.91 30.51 -40.98
N ALA A 526 -18.33 30.23 -39.81
CA ALA A 526 -18.62 30.94 -38.58
C ALA A 526 -18.01 32.36 -38.54
N ASP A 527 -18.64 33.24 -37.76
CA ASP A 527 -18.11 34.58 -37.44
C ASP A 527 -17.46 34.62 -36.06
N MET A 528 -17.89 33.73 -35.17
CA MET A 528 -17.38 33.61 -33.81
C MET A 528 -17.53 32.18 -33.30
N ALA A 529 -16.59 31.75 -32.46
CA ALA A 529 -16.64 30.47 -31.79
C ALA A 529 -16.68 30.64 -30.26
N VAL A 530 -17.35 29.71 -29.57
CA VAL A 530 -17.30 29.63 -28.10
C VAL A 530 -16.98 28.19 -27.69
N GLN A 531 -15.94 28.06 -26.87
CA GLN A 531 -15.46 26.79 -26.36
C GLN A 531 -15.26 26.88 -24.85
N LEU A 532 -16.26 26.39 -24.12
CA LEU A 532 -16.25 26.39 -22.66
C LEU A 532 -15.92 25.00 -22.13
N ARG A 533 -15.37 24.96 -20.91
CA ARG A 533 -15.19 23.71 -20.20
C ARG A 533 -15.13 23.80 -18.70
N ALA A 534 -15.55 22.71 -18.08
CA ALA A 534 -15.40 22.45 -16.66
C ALA A 534 -14.83 21.04 -16.47
N LEU A 535 -14.19 20.81 -15.32
CA LEU A 535 -13.66 19.50 -14.93
C LEU A 535 -12.64 18.94 -15.95
N SER A 536 -11.79 19.80 -16.52
CA SER A 536 -10.69 19.33 -17.36
C SER A 536 -9.74 18.43 -16.56
N ARG A 537 -9.24 17.41 -17.24
CA ARG A 537 -8.33 16.39 -16.74
C ARG A 537 -6.96 16.47 -17.43
N GLY A 538 -6.56 17.68 -17.83
CA GLY A 538 -5.29 17.94 -18.53
C GLY A 538 -5.33 17.66 -20.03
N GLU A 539 -6.49 17.43 -20.62
CA GLU A 539 -6.61 17.25 -22.07
C GLU A 539 -6.39 18.57 -22.83
N THR A 540 -5.75 18.49 -24.00
CA THR A 540 -5.57 19.64 -24.90
C THR A 540 -6.76 19.79 -25.85
N SER A 541 -7.35 20.98 -25.93
CA SER A 541 -8.58 21.20 -26.69
C SER A 541 -8.32 21.38 -28.19
N ALA A 542 -8.35 20.26 -28.92
CA ALA A 542 -8.31 20.22 -30.38
C ALA A 542 -9.23 21.26 -31.05
N ALA A 543 -10.50 21.33 -30.63
CA ALA A 543 -11.49 22.20 -31.22
C ALA A 543 -11.19 23.70 -31.06
N VAL A 544 -10.49 24.10 -29.99
CA VAL A 544 -10.07 25.50 -29.82
C VAL A 544 -8.98 25.83 -30.83
N LEU A 545 -7.98 24.97 -30.96
CA LEU A 545 -6.91 25.13 -31.95
C LEU A 545 -7.45 25.10 -33.38
N ASP A 546 -8.47 24.30 -33.67
CA ASP A 546 -9.14 24.30 -34.98
C ASP A 546 -9.82 25.66 -35.27
N CYS A 547 -10.43 26.29 -34.26
CA CYS A 547 -11.02 27.62 -34.40
C CYS A 547 -9.94 28.67 -34.66
N MET A 548 -8.84 28.65 -33.89
CA MET A 548 -7.68 29.52 -34.09
C MET A 548 -7.10 29.33 -35.50
N ASN A 549 -6.99 28.07 -35.95
CA ASN A 549 -6.49 27.71 -37.27
C ASN A 549 -7.39 28.23 -38.40
N HIS A 550 -8.69 28.42 -38.19
CA HIS A 550 -9.60 29.03 -39.19
C HIS A 550 -9.78 30.53 -39.01
N CYS A 551 -8.89 31.20 -38.26
CA CYS A 551 -8.97 32.64 -38.01
C CYS A 551 -10.28 33.04 -37.30
N LEU A 552 -10.87 32.15 -36.50
CA LEU A 552 -12.11 32.43 -35.76
C LEU A 552 -11.79 33.08 -34.40
N PRO A 553 -12.38 34.26 -34.11
CA PRO A 553 -12.34 34.80 -32.74
C PRO A 553 -13.07 33.84 -31.81
N THR A 554 -12.38 33.39 -30.77
CA THR A 554 -12.86 32.31 -29.90
C THR A 554 -12.96 32.78 -28.46
N ILE A 555 -14.12 32.62 -27.83
CA ILE A 555 -14.31 32.81 -26.39
C ILE A 555 -14.05 31.50 -25.67
N VAL A 556 -13.23 31.54 -24.62
CA VAL A 556 -12.92 30.39 -23.75
C VAL A 556 -12.95 30.81 -22.29
N ASN A 557 -13.24 29.89 -21.37
CA ASN A 557 -12.96 30.12 -19.95
C ASN A 557 -11.59 29.53 -19.56
N ALA A 558 -10.97 30.08 -18.52
CA ALA A 558 -9.62 29.70 -18.07
C ALA A 558 -9.59 28.33 -17.35
N ASN A 559 -10.07 27.27 -18.02
CA ASN A 559 -10.11 25.90 -17.50
C ASN A 559 -9.12 24.98 -18.24
N GLY A 560 -8.35 24.18 -17.49
CA GLY A 560 -7.41 23.22 -18.06
C GLY A 560 -6.40 23.86 -19.02
N SER A 561 -6.19 23.25 -20.19
CA SER A 561 -5.28 23.77 -21.23
C SER A 561 -5.67 25.14 -21.78
N MET A 562 -6.93 25.57 -21.64
CA MET A 562 -7.37 26.90 -22.11
C MET A 562 -6.87 28.03 -21.21
N ALA A 563 -6.50 27.73 -19.97
CA ALA A 563 -5.86 28.69 -19.06
C ALA A 563 -4.44 29.09 -19.52
N ASP A 564 -3.79 28.26 -20.35
CA ASP A 564 -2.44 28.51 -20.85
C ASP A 564 -2.43 29.33 -22.16
N LEU A 565 -3.59 29.51 -22.80
CA LEU A 565 -3.71 30.29 -24.04
C LEU A 565 -3.54 31.79 -23.77
N SER A 566 -2.81 32.48 -24.64
CA SER A 566 -2.63 33.94 -24.55
C SER A 566 -3.98 34.67 -24.69
N SER A 567 -4.22 35.63 -23.79
CA SER A 567 -5.38 36.55 -23.86
C SER A 567 -5.41 37.41 -25.13
N ASP A 568 -4.30 37.50 -25.85
CA ASP A 568 -4.24 38.21 -27.12
C ASP A 568 -4.76 37.35 -28.28
N SER A 569 -4.86 36.03 -28.10
CA SER A 569 -5.24 35.06 -29.14
C SER A 569 -6.67 34.53 -28.99
N VAL A 570 -7.21 34.58 -27.78
CA VAL A 570 -8.58 34.18 -27.47
C VAL A 570 -9.19 35.16 -26.48
N TYR A 571 -10.51 35.32 -26.53
CA TYR A 571 -11.22 36.11 -25.52
C TYR A 571 -11.44 35.23 -24.29
N ARG A 572 -10.51 35.31 -23.34
CA ARG A 572 -10.49 34.45 -22.16
C ARG A 572 -11.26 35.07 -21.00
N ILE A 573 -12.27 34.36 -20.50
CA ILE A 573 -12.99 34.69 -19.25
C ILE A 573 -12.44 33.86 -18.07
N ALA A 574 -12.77 34.25 -16.84
CA ALA A 574 -12.41 33.52 -15.62
C ALA A 574 -12.94 32.08 -15.64
N ASP A 575 -12.35 31.17 -14.86
CA ASP A 575 -12.84 29.78 -14.78
C ASP A 575 -14.21 29.70 -14.09
N ASP A 576 -14.37 30.43 -12.99
CA ASP A 576 -15.59 30.59 -12.20
C ASP A 576 -16.47 31.75 -12.70
N PHE A 577 -16.63 31.88 -14.01
CA PHE A 577 -17.38 32.97 -14.63
C PHE A 577 -18.88 32.94 -14.32
N THR A 578 -19.52 34.12 -14.28
CA THR A 578 -20.99 34.26 -14.24
C THR A 578 -21.59 34.28 -15.65
N ASP A 579 -22.89 34.01 -15.79
CA ASP A 579 -23.56 34.04 -17.11
C ASP A 579 -23.55 35.45 -17.72
N GLU A 580 -23.56 36.49 -16.88
CA GLU A 580 -23.43 37.88 -17.30
C GLU A 580 -22.06 38.16 -17.92
N ALA A 581 -20.98 37.61 -17.34
CA ALA A 581 -19.63 37.75 -17.90
C ALA A 581 -19.51 37.08 -19.29
N LEU A 582 -20.10 35.90 -19.45
CA LEU A 582 -20.17 35.23 -20.75
C LEU A 582 -21.02 36.04 -21.75
N THR A 583 -22.16 36.59 -21.30
CA THR A 583 -23.02 37.44 -22.13
C THR A 583 -22.30 38.71 -22.58
N ALA A 584 -21.56 39.36 -21.68
CA ALA A 584 -20.76 40.54 -21.99
C ALA A 584 -19.64 40.20 -23.01
N ALA A 585 -18.99 39.04 -22.88
CA ALA A 585 -18.00 38.58 -23.86
C ALA A 585 -18.62 38.35 -25.25
N LEU A 586 -19.81 37.74 -25.31
CA LEU A 586 -20.56 37.56 -26.56
C LEU A 586 -20.91 38.91 -27.21
N GLN A 587 -21.30 39.91 -26.41
CA GLN A 587 -21.64 41.25 -26.91
C GLN A 587 -20.41 42.01 -27.38
N ALA A 588 -19.32 42.00 -26.61
CA ALA A 588 -18.07 42.66 -26.97
C ALA A 588 -17.57 42.21 -28.35
N LEU A 589 -17.49 40.89 -28.55
CA LEU A 589 -17.11 40.35 -29.86
C LEU A 589 -18.24 40.44 -30.89
N GLY A 590 -19.52 40.41 -30.51
CA GLY A 590 -20.64 40.55 -31.45
C GLY A 590 -20.72 41.92 -32.11
N ASP A 591 -20.49 42.97 -31.32
CA ASP A 591 -20.66 44.36 -31.73
C ASP A 591 -19.43 44.94 -32.47
N ASP A 592 -18.23 44.36 -32.27
CA ASP A 592 -16.98 44.85 -32.88
C ASP A 592 -16.37 43.85 -33.88
N ALA A 593 -16.57 44.10 -35.18
CA ALA A 593 -15.99 43.31 -36.25
C ALA A 593 -14.46 43.44 -36.36
N GLY A 594 -13.90 44.62 -36.03
CA GLY A 594 -12.46 44.86 -36.06
C GLY A 594 -11.75 44.06 -34.97
N GLN A 595 -12.32 44.03 -33.77
CA GLN A 595 -11.83 43.21 -32.66
C GLN A 595 -11.86 41.72 -33.02
N ARG A 596 -12.96 41.24 -33.60
CA ARG A 596 -13.09 39.85 -34.09
C ARG A 596 -11.98 39.48 -35.06
N GLN A 597 -11.79 40.30 -36.09
CA GLN A 597 -10.77 40.05 -37.11
C GLN A 597 -9.36 40.07 -36.52
N ALA A 598 -9.04 41.06 -35.69
CA ALA A 598 -7.73 41.18 -35.07
C ALA A 598 -7.43 40.00 -34.14
N LEU A 599 -8.41 39.55 -33.36
CA LEU A 599 -8.29 38.39 -32.48
C LEU A 599 -8.05 37.10 -33.28
N GLY A 600 -8.88 36.85 -34.30
CA GLY A 600 -8.74 35.69 -35.18
C GLY A 600 -7.40 35.65 -35.93
N GLN A 601 -6.90 36.80 -36.40
CA GLN A 601 -5.61 36.88 -37.08
C GLN A 601 -4.44 36.55 -36.16
N ARG A 602 -4.45 37.08 -34.93
CA ARG A 602 -3.43 36.74 -33.93
C ARG A 602 -3.49 35.26 -33.53
N ALA A 603 -4.69 34.71 -33.38
CA ALA A 603 -4.91 33.30 -33.12
C ALA A 603 -4.28 32.41 -34.22
N ARG A 604 -4.53 32.75 -35.48
CA ARG A 604 -3.96 32.04 -36.63
C ARG A 604 -2.44 32.16 -36.70
N ALA A 605 -1.89 33.34 -36.44
CA ALA A 605 -0.45 33.54 -36.42
C ALA A 605 0.25 32.64 -35.40
N ILE A 606 -0.37 32.41 -34.23
CA ILE A 606 0.15 31.44 -33.24
C ILE A 606 0.15 30.02 -33.80
N ILE A 607 -0.92 29.59 -34.49
CA ILE A 607 -0.96 28.26 -35.11
C ILE A 607 0.17 28.09 -36.13
N GLU A 608 0.36 29.08 -37.00
CA GLU A 608 1.39 29.05 -38.04
C GLU A 608 2.82 29.08 -37.48
N GLN A 609 3.03 29.77 -36.35
CA GLN A 609 4.36 29.92 -35.74
C GLN A 609 4.72 28.80 -34.77
N GLN A 610 3.75 28.27 -34.00
CA GLN A 610 4.00 27.40 -32.86
C GLN A 610 3.41 25.99 -33.01
N HIS A 611 2.36 25.81 -33.81
CA HIS A 611 1.67 24.51 -33.95
C HIS A 611 1.90 23.84 -35.30
N ALA A 612 2.58 24.50 -36.24
CA ALA A 612 2.77 23.98 -37.59
C ALA A 612 3.62 22.69 -37.60
N PRO A 613 3.22 21.66 -38.38
CA PRO A 613 4.09 20.81 -39.17
C PRO A 613 5.52 20.60 -38.67
N GLN A 614 6.33 21.40 -39.34
CA GLN A 614 7.78 21.42 -39.32
C GLN A 614 8.33 21.97 -38.01
N HIS A 615 7.63 22.91 -37.36
CA HIS A 615 8.06 23.46 -36.09
C HIS A 615 7.95 22.42 -34.98
N CYS A 616 6.80 21.77 -34.84
CA CYS A 616 6.62 20.68 -33.87
C CYS A 616 7.60 19.53 -34.15
N ALA A 617 7.81 19.14 -35.41
CA ALA A 617 8.78 18.10 -35.77
C ALA A 617 10.23 18.45 -35.35
N ALA A 618 10.63 19.72 -35.45
CA ALA A 618 11.93 20.18 -34.96
C ALA A 618 12.02 20.09 -33.43
N LEU A 619 10.96 20.45 -32.70
CA LEU A 619 10.89 20.29 -31.25
C LEU A 619 10.95 18.81 -30.83
N TYR A 620 10.28 17.92 -31.57
CA TYR A 620 10.39 16.48 -31.38
C TYR A 620 11.83 16.00 -31.58
N GLN A 621 12.50 16.46 -32.64
CA GLN A 621 13.88 16.10 -32.89
C GLN A 621 14.80 16.54 -31.74
N GLN A 622 14.61 17.75 -31.22
CA GLN A 622 15.37 18.25 -30.08
C GLN A 622 15.13 17.40 -28.83
N ALA A 623 13.87 17.17 -28.46
CA ALA A 623 13.48 16.40 -27.28
C ALA A 623 13.99 14.94 -27.35
N ILE A 624 13.77 14.26 -28.48
CA ILE A 624 14.24 12.88 -28.69
C ILE A 624 15.77 12.82 -28.61
N SER A 625 16.48 13.76 -29.24
CA SER A 625 17.95 13.77 -29.23
C SER A 625 18.51 13.97 -27.81
N GLN A 626 17.88 14.82 -27.00
CA GLN A 626 18.27 15.03 -25.61
C GLN A 626 18.08 13.75 -24.78
N VAL A 627 16.90 13.15 -24.85
CA VAL A 627 16.59 11.90 -24.12
C VAL A 627 17.53 10.76 -24.54
N VAL A 628 17.81 10.61 -25.83
CA VAL A 628 18.74 9.58 -26.33
C VAL A 628 20.17 9.82 -25.78
N ALA A 629 20.64 11.06 -25.73
CA ALA A 629 21.95 11.37 -25.18
C ALA A 629 22.06 11.03 -23.68
N GLU A 630 21.02 11.33 -22.90
CA GLU A 630 20.93 10.99 -21.47
C GLU A 630 20.91 9.47 -21.26
N GLN A 631 20.15 8.73 -22.08
CA GLN A 631 20.13 7.27 -22.05
C GLN A 631 21.48 6.65 -22.39
N GLN A 632 22.20 7.18 -23.37
CA GLN A 632 23.53 6.68 -23.73
C GLN A 632 24.52 6.84 -22.57
N ALA A 633 24.48 7.96 -21.85
CA ALA A 633 25.31 8.16 -20.66
C ALA A 633 24.96 7.15 -19.55
N SER A 634 23.67 6.96 -19.27
CA SER A 634 23.19 5.96 -18.29
C SER A 634 23.59 4.53 -18.69
N ARG A 635 23.45 4.19 -19.98
CA ARG A 635 23.85 2.90 -20.54
C ARG A 635 25.34 2.62 -20.35
N GLN A 636 26.21 3.59 -20.58
CA GLN A 636 27.65 3.42 -20.36
C GLN A 636 27.99 3.13 -18.89
N LEU A 637 27.32 3.80 -17.96
CA LEU A 637 27.47 3.53 -16.53
C LEU A 637 26.99 2.12 -16.16
N GLN A 638 25.85 1.69 -16.70
CA GLN A 638 25.29 0.35 -16.50
C GLN A 638 26.21 -0.73 -17.08
N LEU A 639 26.72 -0.56 -18.30
CA LEU A 639 27.68 -1.49 -18.92
C LEU A 639 28.97 -1.58 -18.10
N LYS A 640 29.48 -0.45 -17.59
CA LYS A 640 30.65 -0.43 -16.70
C LYS A 640 30.39 -1.16 -15.38
N ALA A 641 29.17 -1.09 -14.85
CA ALA A 641 28.78 -1.84 -13.65
C ALA A 641 28.70 -3.35 -13.93
N LEU A 642 28.04 -3.74 -15.03
CA LEU A 642 27.92 -5.14 -15.44
C LEU A 642 29.28 -5.78 -15.78
N GLY A 643 30.20 -5.03 -16.40
CA GLY A 643 31.52 -5.52 -16.77
C GLY A 643 32.45 -5.86 -15.60
N LYS A 644 32.10 -5.45 -14.37
CA LYS A 644 32.85 -5.80 -13.16
C LYS A 644 32.44 -7.15 -12.55
N LEU A 645 31.36 -7.75 -13.04
CA LEU A 645 30.77 -8.94 -12.46
C LEU A 645 31.23 -10.22 -13.18
N PRO A 646 31.40 -11.33 -12.44
CA PRO A 646 31.76 -12.61 -13.05
C PRO A 646 30.63 -13.13 -13.96
N GLN A 647 30.99 -13.53 -15.18
CA GLN A 647 30.06 -14.11 -16.15
C GLN A 647 29.90 -15.62 -15.96
N PRO A 648 28.73 -16.23 -16.27
CA PRO A 648 27.51 -15.60 -16.81
C PRO A 648 26.66 -14.90 -15.74
N LEU A 649 26.04 -13.76 -16.09
CA LEU A 649 25.10 -13.08 -15.19
C LEU A 649 23.75 -13.81 -15.18
N HIS A 650 23.42 -14.39 -14.03
CA HIS A 650 22.11 -14.98 -13.79
C HIS A 650 21.07 -13.91 -13.42
N ARG A 651 19.77 -14.22 -13.60
CA ARG A 651 18.65 -13.31 -13.27
C ARG A 651 18.77 -12.70 -11.89
N ASN A 652 19.10 -13.50 -10.86
CA ASN A 652 19.22 -13.02 -9.48
C ASN A 652 20.36 -12.01 -9.31
N THR A 653 21.49 -12.22 -10.00
CA THR A 653 22.60 -11.25 -10.03
C THR A 653 22.14 -9.95 -10.67
N LEU A 654 21.42 -10.01 -11.79
CA LEU A 654 20.89 -8.80 -12.45
C LEU A 654 19.83 -8.10 -11.62
N LEU A 655 19.00 -8.81 -10.86
CA LEU A 655 18.03 -8.23 -9.92
C LEU A 655 18.74 -7.47 -8.79
N ALA A 656 19.79 -8.06 -8.20
CA ALA A 656 20.60 -7.40 -7.18
C ALA A 656 21.29 -6.15 -7.71
N VAL A 657 21.86 -6.21 -8.93
CA VAL A 657 22.48 -5.06 -9.59
C VAL A 657 21.43 -3.98 -9.90
N ALA A 658 20.26 -4.37 -10.40
CA ALA A 658 19.16 -3.44 -10.66
C ALA A 658 18.77 -2.70 -9.38
N GLU A 659 18.60 -3.40 -8.27
CA GLU A 659 18.27 -2.79 -6.97
C GLU A 659 19.36 -1.82 -6.48
N GLN A 660 20.64 -2.17 -6.64
CA GLN A 660 21.75 -1.27 -6.32
C GLN A 660 21.80 -0.02 -7.20
N LEU A 661 21.36 -0.13 -8.46
CA LEU A 661 21.32 1.00 -9.39
C LEU A 661 20.06 1.87 -9.21
N MET A 662 19.01 1.38 -8.56
CA MET A 662 17.74 2.11 -8.39
C MET A 662 17.88 3.53 -7.84
N PRO A 663 18.66 3.79 -6.77
CA PRO A 663 18.83 5.15 -6.23
C PRO A 663 19.47 6.14 -7.22
N SER A 664 20.23 5.63 -8.19
CA SER A 664 20.93 6.42 -9.20
C SER A 664 20.13 6.63 -10.49
N GLN A 665 18.97 5.98 -10.63
CA GLN A 665 18.12 6.18 -11.80
C GLN A 665 17.36 7.51 -11.67
N PRO A 666 17.42 8.39 -12.69
CA PRO A 666 16.61 9.60 -12.71
C PRO A 666 15.14 9.21 -12.77
N VAL A 667 14.33 9.71 -11.83
CA VAL A 667 12.91 9.39 -11.80
C VAL A 667 12.08 10.65 -11.68
N SER A 668 11.29 10.88 -12.72
CA SER A 668 10.44 12.04 -12.91
C SER A 668 9.30 12.16 -11.90
N LEU A 669 8.97 11.12 -11.13
CA LEU A 669 7.80 11.05 -10.23
C LEU A 669 8.14 10.65 -8.78
N HIS A 670 9.34 10.96 -8.27
CA HIS A 670 9.68 10.56 -6.90
C HIS A 670 8.98 11.42 -5.85
N GLN A 671 8.03 10.81 -5.16
CA GLN A 671 7.50 11.31 -3.89
C GLN A 671 8.12 10.49 -2.75
N PRO A 672 8.79 11.12 -1.77
CA PRO A 672 9.36 10.41 -0.62
C PRO A 672 8.31 9.59 0.15
N CYS A 673 8.71 8.41 0.61
CA CYS A 673 7.87 7.50 1.37
C CYS A 673 8.33 7.37 2.83
N ILE A 674 7.37 7.27 3.74
CA ILE A 674 7.56 6.75 5.10
C ILE A 674 7.05 5.31 5.10
N TYR A 675 7.99 4.38 5.16
CA TYR A 675 7.73 2.96 5.32
C TYR A 675 7.54 2.63 6.81
N ILE A 676 6.38 2.08 7.15
CA ILE A 676 6.06 1.68 8.52
C ILE A 676 6.27 0.18 8.65
N ASP A 677 7.35 -0.22 9.30
CA ASP A 677 7.63 -1.63 9.58
C ASP A 677 6.72 -2.13 10.71
N ILE A 678 5.82 -3.02 10.31
CA ILE A 678 4.83 -3.73 11.12
C ILE A 678 5.06 -5.25 11.06
N THR A 679 6.32 -5.69 10.98
CA THR A 679 6.69 -7.10 10.78
C THR A 679 6.04 -8.02 11.80
N ALA A 680 6.17 -7.74 13.11
CA ALA A 680 5.58 -8.60 14.13
C ALA A 680 4.04 -8.54 14.05
N THR A 681 3.50 -7.34 13.92
CA THR A 681 2.07 -7.03 13.91
C THR A 681 1.34 -7.65 12.72
N ALA A 682 2.02 -7.79 11.58
CA ALA A 682 1.48 -8.40 10.36
C ALA A 682 1.54 -9.93 10.36
N GLN A 683 2.52 -10.52 11.07
CA GLN A 683 2.78 -11.97 11.09
C GLN A 683 2.15 -12.69 12.30
N SER A 684 1.74 -11.95 13.32
CA SER A 684 1.25 -12.46 14.59
C SER A 684 -0.26 -12.25 14.75
N GLU A 685 -0.97 -13.24 15.31
CA GLU A 685 -2.34 -13.06 15.82
C GLU A 685 -2.36 -12.63 17.30
N ARG A 686 -1.18 -12.44 17.90
CA ARG A 686 -1.09 -11.90 19.26
C ARG A 686 -1.70 -10.50 19.24
N ARG A 687 -2.34 -10.14 20.35
CA ARG A 687 -2.99 -8.83 20.55
C ARG A 687 -2.33 -8.16 21.73
N THR A 688 -1.01 -8.03 21.65
CA THR A 688 -0.22 -7.36 22.69
C THR A 688 -0.45 -5.86 22.66
N GLY A 689 -0.05 -5.17 23.74
CA GLY A 689 -0.09 -3.71 23.79
C GLY A 689 0.74 -3.06 22.68
N ILE A 690 1.90 -3.66 22.33
CA ILE A 690 2.79 -3.18 21.26
C ILE A 690 2.10 -3.25 19.90
N GLU A 691 1.47 -4.39 19.56
CA GLU A 691 0.77 -4.53 18.28
C GLU A 691 -0.44 -3.59 18.19
N ARG A 692 -1.12 -3.31 19.31
CA ARG A 692 -2.20 -2.30 19.36
C ARG A 692 -1.67 -0.89 19.06
N VAL A 693 -0.55 -0.49 19.66
CA VAL A 693 0.11 0.79 19.39
C VAL A 693 0.53 0.88 17.92
N ALA A 694 1.20 -0.14 17.39
CA ALA A 694 1.67 -0.17 16.01
C ALA A 694 0.51 0.01 15.02
N ARG A 695 -0.63 -0.68 15.24
CA ARG A 695 -1.84 -0.53 14.43
C ARG A 695 -2.42 0.88 14.50
N ALA A 696 -2.53 1.45 15.71
CA ALA A 696 -3.14 2.76 15.90
C ALA A 696 -2.30 3.87 15.25
N LEU A 697 -0.98 3.85 15.43
CA LEU A 697 -0.06 4.77 14.76
C LEU A 697 -0.08 4.59 13.24
N THR A 698 -0.10 3.34 12.76
CA THR A 698 -0.19 3.08 11.31
C THR A 698 -1.48 3.65 10.72
N LEU A 699 -2.62 3.50 11.40
CA LEU A 699 -3.90 4.07 10.95
C LEU A 699 -3.88 5.59 10.95
N ALA A 700 -3.37 6.23 12.01
CA ALA A 700 -3.25 7.69 12.08
C ALA A 700 -2.36 8.25 10.96
N LEU A 701 -1.20 7.63 10.72
CA LEU A 701 -0.27 8.03 9.65
C LEU A 701 -0.85 7.81 8.25
N LEU A 702 -1.65 6.76 8.04
CA LEU A 702 -2.34 6.53 6.78
C LEU A 702 -3.47 7.53 6.54
N GLN A 703 -4.18 7.95 7.59
CA GLN A 703 -5.29 8.90 7.50
C GLN A 703 -4.83 10.33 7.25
N SER A 704 -3.72 10.73 7.86
CA SER A 704 -3.14 12.06 7.74
C SER A 704 -1.62 11.96 7.51
N PRO A 705 -1.19 11.56 6.29
CA PRO A 705 0.22 11.51 5.96
C PRO A 705 0.84 12.92 5.96
N PRO A 706 2.15 13.04 6.26
CA PRO A 706 2.82 14.33 6.24
C PRO A 706 2.83 14.93 4.84
N GLU A 707 2.78 16.27 4.75
CA GLU A 707 2.80 16.97 3.47
C GLU A 707 4.02 16.59 2.63
N GLY A 708 3.80 16.26 1.36
CA GLY A 708 4.86 15.83 0.45
C GLY A 708 5.32 14.38 0.61
N TYR A 709 4.85 13.65 1.63
CA TYR A 709 5.20 12.25 1.87
C TYR A 709 4.03 11.30 1.62
N ARG A 710 4.37 10.10 1.18
CA ARG A 710 3.46 8.95 1.16
C ARG A 710 3.75 8.05 2.36
N VAL A 711 2.72 7.38 2.88
CA VAL A 711 2.87 6.41 3.98
C VAL A 711 2.50 5.01 3.50
N GLU A 712 3.39 4.03 3.69
CA GLU A 712 3.20 2.65 3.25
C GLU A 712 3.61 1.65 4.34
N PRO A 713 2.69 0.82 4.84
CA PRO A 713 3.03 -0.25 5.79
C PRO A 713 3.79 -1.39 5.09
N VAL A 714 4.86 -1.86 5.73
CA VAL A 714 5.76 -2.89 5.23
C VAL A 714 6.07 -3.95 6.27
N TYR A 715 6.60 -5.09 5.83
CA TYR A 715 7.10 -6.14 6.71
C TYR A 715 8.39 -6.75 6.16
N LEU A 716 9.27 -7.20 7.06
CA LEU A 716 10.51 -7.92 6.74
C LEU A 716 10.19 -9.33 6.28
N THR A 717 10.87 -9.76 5.23
CA THR A 717 10.82 -11.12 4.71
C THR A 717 12.21 -11.59 4.31
N HIS A 718 12.39 -12.91 4.34
CA HIS A 718 13.56 -13.59 3.80
C HIS A 718 13.13 -14.50 2.65
N GLN A 719 13.31 -14.03 1.42
CA GLN A 719 13.02 -14.77 0.19
C GLN A 719 14.19 -14.62 -0.78
N ASP A 720 14.40 -15.61 -1.65
CA ASP A 720 15.51 -15.64 -2.62
C ASP A 720 16.91 -15.47 -2.00
N GLY A 721 17.07 -15.92 -0.75
CA GLY A 721 18.34 -15.88 -0.01
C GLY A 721 18.72 -14.49 0.51
N ARG A 722 17.78 -13.53 0.57
CA ARG A 722 18.03 -12.16 1.02
C ARG A 722 16.93 -11.62 1.93
N TRP A 723 17.31 -10.75 2.86
CA TRP A 723 16.37 -9.97 3.67
C TRP A 723 15.96 -8.70 2.93
N HIS A 724 14.66 -8.42 2.88
CA HIS A 724 14.11 -7.20 2.29
C HIS A 724 12.71 -6.90 2.82
N TYR A 725 12.21 -5.70 2.52
CA TYR A 725 10.86 -5.26 2.87
C TYR A 725 9.86 -5.50 1.74
N ARG A 726 8.64 -5.89 2.10
CA ARG A 726 7.48 -5.97 1.20
C ARG A 726 6.33 -5.13 1.75
N LEU A 727 5.51 -4.59 0.86
CA LEU A 727 4.25 -3.92 1.23
C LEU A 727 3.33 -4.91 1.94
N ALA A 728 2.72 -4.48 3.04
CA ALA A 728 1.75 -5.26 3.79
C ALA A 728 0.31 -5.02 3.27
N ASN A 729 0.06 -5.17 1.97
CA ASN A 729 -1.23 -4.83 1.34
C ASN A 729 -2.37 -5.63 1.94
N ALA A 730 -2.21 -6.94 2.08
CA ALA A 730 -3.26 -7.80 2.60
C ALA A 730 -3.63 -7.46 4.05
N TYR A 731 -2.62 -7.17 4.88
CA TYR A 731 -2.82 -6.77 6.27
C TYR A 731 -3.48 -5.39 6.37
N THR A 732 -2.95 -4.40 5.64
CA THR A 732 -3.43 -3.02 5.66
C THR A 732 -4.88 -2.93 5.19
N CYS A 733 -5.27 -3.69 4.16
CA CYS A 733 -6.66 -3.75 3.72
C CYS A 733 -7.59 -4.27 4.83
N ARG A 734 -7.22 -5.36 5.52
CA ARG A 734 -8.00 -5.87 6.67
C ARG A 734 -8.11 -4.85 7.79
N MET A 735 -7.01 -4.16 8.09
CA MET A 735 -6.97 -3.11 9.11
C MET A 735 -7.88 -1.92 8.77
N LEU A 736 -8.00 -1.56 7.48
CA LEU A 736 -8.89 -0.52 6.98
C LEU A 736 -10.35 -0.99 6.76
N GLY A 737 -10.68 -2.25 7.05
CA GLY A 737 -12.01 -2.80 6.85
C GLY A 737 -12.40 -3.05 5.37
N ILE A 738 -11.42 -3.08 4.47
CA ILE A 738 -11.63 -3.30 3.03
C ILE A 738 -11.11 -4.66 2.56
N GLU A 739 -11.61 -5.13 1.42
CA GLU A 739 -11.18 -6.39 0.83
C GLU A 739 -9.73 -6.30 0.34
N ALA A 740 -8.90 -7.28 0.70
CA ALA A 740 -7.54 -7.42 0.20
C ALA A 740 -7.56 -7.87 -1.27
N VAL A 741 -7.41 -6.90 -2.17
CA VAL A 741 -7.54 -7.09 -3.64
C VAL A 741 -6.23 -6.89 -4.40
N VAL A 742 -5.16 -6.42 -3.72
CA VAL A 742 -3.84 -6.16 -4.30
C VAL A 742 -2.80 -7.07 -3.59
N PRO A 743 -1.92 -7.76 -4.35
CA PRO A 743 -0.89 -8.62 -3.75
C PRO A 743 0.25 -7.80 -3.10
N ASP A 744 0.90 -8.39 -2.10
CA ASP A 744 2.11 -7.83 -1.47
C ASP A 744 3.29 -7.89 -2.46
N ARG A 745 4.10 -6.82 -2.52
CA ARG A 745 5.26 -6.70 -3.44
C ARG A 745 6.47 -6.11 -2.73
N GLY A 746 7.68 -6.38 -3.24
CA GLY A 746 8.90 -5.75 -2.75
C GLY A 746 8.85 -4.22 -2.92
N ILE A 747 9.54 -3.50 -2.04
CA ILE A 747 9.71 -2.04 -2.15
C ILE A 747 11.07 -1.72 -2.78
N ALA A 748 11.16 -0.58 -3.47
CA ALA A 748 12.43 -0.01 -3.92
C ALA A 748 12.57 1.35 -3.26
N CYS A 749 13.49 1.42 -2.28
CA CYS A 749 13.72 2.65 -1.55
C CYS A 749 14.59 3.62 -2.36
N ARG A 750 14.48 4.90 -2.02
CA ARG A 750 15.23 5.99 -2.64
C ARG A 750 15.75 6.99 -1.63
N PRO A 751 16.71 7.85 -2.05
CA PRO A 751 17.17 8.94 -1.21
C PRO A 751 15.99 9.80 -0.73
N GLY A 752 15.96 10.07 0.58
CA GLY A 752 14.89 10.84 1.22
C GLY A 752 13.74 10.00 1.79
N ASP A 753 13.66 8.71 1.45
CA ASP A 753 12.71 7.80 2.10
C ASP A 753 13.07 7.59 3.58
N ARG A 754 12.06 7.23 4.38
CA ARG A 754 12.18 6.96 5.81
C ARG A 754 11.62 5.58 6.11
N LEU A 755 12.25 4.85 7.02
CA LEU A 755 11.76 3.59 7.57
C LEU A 755 11.60 3.76 9.07
N ILE A 756 10.46 3.36 9.63
CA ILE A 756 10.29 3.25 11.08
C ILE A 756 9.69 1.90 11.48
N ALA A 757 10.40 1.16 12.32
CA ALA A 757 9.88 -0.05 12.98
C ALA A 757 9.06 0.34 14.20
N LEU A 758 7.76 -0.01 14.20
CA LEU A 758 6.85 0.29 15.31
C LEU A 758 6.73 -0.86 16.31
N ASP A 759 7.10 -2.08 15.91
CA ASP A 759 6.96 -3.28 16.72
C ASP A 759 8.28 -4.02 17.00
N TYR A 760 8.19 -5.03 17.87
CA TYR A 760 9.31 -5.88 18.24
C TYR A 760 9.32 -7.14 17.38
N SER A 761 10.11 -7.12 16.29
CA SER A 761 10.24 -8.25 15.36
C SER A 761 11.34 -9.26 15.72
N GLY A 762 12.05 -9.04 16.84
CA GLY A 762 12.99 -10.00 17.42
C GLY A 762 14.06 -10.50 16.44
N GLU A 763 14.16 -11.82 16.27
CA GLU A 763 15.19 -12.45 15.43
C GLU A 763 15.12 -12.00 13.95
N ALA A 764 13.96 -11.57 13.45
CA ALA A 764 13.85 -11.06 12.09
C ALA A 764 14.69 -9.79 11.87
N LEU A 765 14.61 -8.81 12.78
CA LEU A 765 15.43 -7.61 12.74
C LEU A 765 16.91 -7.95 12.89
N VAL A 766 17.24 -8.87 13.81
CA VAL A 766 18.62 -9.32 14.02
C VAL A 766 19.21 -9.89 12.74
N ARG A 767 18.50 -10.81 12.08
CA ARG A 767 18.97 -11.45 10.84
C ARG A 767 19.04 -10.47 9.67
N ALA A 768 18.08 -9.55 9.57
CA ALA A 768 18.11 -8.48 8.58
C ALA A 768 19.32 -7.57 8.78
N SER A 769 19.60 -7.13 10.02
CA SER A 769 20.78 -6.33 10.33
C SER A 769 22.08 -7.09 10.03
N GLN A 770 22.19 -8.36 10.44
CA GLN A 770 23.37 -9.20 10.15
C GLN A 770 23.62 -9.40 8.65
N SER A 771 22.58 -9.29 7.82
CA SER A 771 22.72 -9.40 6.37
C SER A 771 23.23 -8.12 5.69
N GLY A 772 23.38 -7.03 6.42
CA GLY A 772 23.77 -5.73 5.87
C GLY A 772 22.61 -4.86 5.37
N LEU A 773 21.35 -5.25 5.63
CA LEU A 773 20.17 -4.59 5.04
C LEU A 773 20.11 -3.10 5.41
N TYR A 774 20.31 -2.76 6.68
CA TYR A 774 20.16 -1.38 7.13
C TYR A 774 21.37 -0.51 6.76
N GLU A 775 22.57 -1.08 6.67
CA GLU A 775 23.71 -0.41 6.05
C GLU A 775 23.41 -0.08 4.59
N HIS A 776 22.86 -1.05 3.84
CA HIS A 776 22.49 -0.84 2.44
C HIS A 776 21.42 0.25 2.29
N LEU A 777 20.34 0.21 3.08
CA LEU A 777 19.30 1.25 3.04
C LEU A 777 19.88 2.64 3.36
N ARG A 778 20.80 2.73 4.31
CA ARG A 778 21.48 3.99 4.65
C ARG A 778 22.36 4.50 3.49
N GLU A 779 23.09 3.62 2.83
CA GLU A 779 23.88 3.97 1.63
C GLU A 779 22.99 4.47 0.47
N GLN A 780 21.74 4.01 0.41
CA GLN A 780 20.72 4.50 -0.54
C GLN A 780 20.08 5.83 -0.11
N GLY A 781 20.49 6.42 1.02
CA GLY A 781 19.95 7.67 1.55
C GLY A 781 18.62 7.51 2.29
N VAL A 782 18.27 6.29 2.71
CA VAL A 782 17.11 6.00 3.57
C VAL A 782 17.52 6.16 5.03
N SER A 783 16.66 6.77 5.84
CA SER A 783 16.89 6.83 7.29
C SER A 783 15.99 5.86 8.04
N CYS A 784 16.59 4.99 8.86
CA CYS A 784 15.94 3.90 9.56
C CYS A 784 15.83 4.19 11.06
N HIS A 785 14.61 4.22 11.59
CA HIS A 785 14.31 4.45 13.00
C HIS A 785 13.55 3.28 13.62
N LEU A 786 13.53 3.22 14.94
CA LEU A 786 12.76 2.24 15.69
C LEU A 786 12.05 2.88 16.89
N LEU A 787 10.81 2.50 17.13
CA LEU A 787 10.04 2.85 18.32
C LEU A 787 10.33 1.83 19.44
N LEU A 788 11.05 2.26 20.48
CA LEU A 788 11.42 1.42 21.62
C LEU A 788 10.40 1.57 22.75
N HIS A 789 9.69 0.49 23.03
CA HIS A 789 8.62 0.45 24.03
C HIS A 789 9.14 0.41 25.47
N ASP A 790 10.13 -0.44 25.75
CA ASP A 790 10.78 -0.50 27.06
C ASP A 790 12.14 -1.23 26.96
N LEU A 791 12.90 -1.23 28.07
CA LEU A 791 14.18 -1.95 28.23
C LEU A 791 14.11 -3.05 29.28
N LEU A 792 12.90 -3.37 29.74
CA LEU A 792 12.66 -4.21 30.93
C LEU A 792 13.24 -5.62 30.82
N PRO A 793 13.24 -6.30 29.66
CA PRO A 793 13.89 -7.60 29.56
C PRO A 793 15.38 -7.59 29.92
N VAL A 794 16.06 -6.45 29.78
CA VAL A 794 17.49 -6.28 30.11
C VAL A 794 17.69 -5.64 31.48
N THR A 795 16.86 -4.65 31.85
CA THR A 795 17.01 -3.93 33.13
C THR A 795 16.41 -4.69 34.31
N ARG A 796 15.39 -5.53 34.08
CA ARG A 796 14.65 -6.32 35.08
C ARG A 796 14.49 -7.78 34.67
N PRO A 797 15.59 -8.51 34.36
CA PRO A 797 15.55 -9.88 33.82
C PRO A 797 14.86 -10.91 34.74
N GLU A 798 14.77 -10.63 36.03
CA GLU A 798 14.05 -11.42 37.03
C GLU A 798 12.54 -11.47 36.78
N LEU A 799 11.97 -10.45 36.11
CA LEU A 799 10.55 -10.34 35.81
C LEU A 799 10.13 -11.00 34.50
N PHE A 800 11.07 -11.53 33.71
CA PHE A 800 10.83 -12.16 32.40
C PHE A 800 11.26 -13.63 32.37
N PRO A 801 10.80 -14.46 31.42
CA PRO A 801 11.26 -15.83 31.28
C PRO A 801 12.77 -15.94 31.16
N ALA A 802 13.34 -17.08 31.56
CA ALA A 802 14.77 -17.33 31.45
C ALA A 802 15.25 -17.09 29.99
N GLN A 803 16.46 -16.53 29.84
CA GLN A 803 17.06 -16.15 28.54
C GLN A 803 16.40 -14.98 27.79
N SER A 804 15.30 -14.39 28.27
CA SER A 804 14.68 -13.22 27.62
C SER A 804 15.65 -12.04 27.48
N HIS A 805 16.47 -11.80 28.51
CA HIS A 805 17.52 -10.77 28.49
C HIS A 805 18.58 -11.02 27.42
N GLN A 806 18.91 -12.27 27.10
CA GLN A 806 19.90 -12.61 26.06
C GLN A 806 19.32 -12.35 24.66
N HIS A 807 18.09 -12.80 24.41
CA HIS A 807 17.42 -12.56 23.15
C HIS A 807 17.15 -11.07 22.90
N PHE A 808 16.64 -10.37 23.92
CA PHE A 808 16.38 -8.94 23.83
C PHE A 808 17.67 -8.13 23.76
N GLY A 809 18.69 -8.49 24.54
CA GLY A 809 20.01 -7.85 24.47
C GLY A 809 20.61 -7.95 23.06
N ARG A 810 20.61 -9.14 22.46
CA ARG A 810 21.04 -9.34 21.08
C ARG A 810 20.18 -8.54 20.08
N TRP A 811 18.87 -8.47 20.26
CA TRP A 811 18.02 -7.62 19.43
C TRP A 811 18.37 -6.14 19.58
N LEU A 812 18.59 -5.68 20.81
CA LEU A 812 18.91 -4.29 21.14
C LEU A 812 20.25 -3.87 20.52
N GLU A 813 21.26 -4.74 20.54
CA GLU A 813 22.55 -4.54 19.84
C GLU A 813 22.38 -4.25 18.34
N HIS A 814 21.41 -4.89 17.70
CA HIS A 814 21.08 -4.66 16.29
C HIS A 814 20.13 -3.47 16.09
N ALA A 815 19.24 -3.18 17.04
CA ALA A 815 18.36 -2.02 17.00
C ALA A 815 19.15 -0.70 17.10
N ILE A 816 20.19 -0.64 17.94
CA ILE A 816 21.07 0.54 18.06
C ILE A 816 21.98 0.73 16.83
N ALA A 817 22.04 -0.25 15.93
CA ALA A 817 22.73 -0.13 14.65
C ALA A 817 21.90 0.61 13.57
N LEU A 818 20.68 1.06 13.92
CA LEU A 818 19.84 1.94 13.10
C LEU A 818 20.26 3.42 13.21
N ASP A 819 19.56 4.33 12.53
CA ASP A 819 19.90 5.77 12.55
C ASP A 819 19.38 6.50 13.79
N GLY A 820 18.29 6.01 14.37
CA GLY A 820 17.74 6.55 15.60
C GLY A 820 16.76 5.62 16.30
N ILE A 821 16.62 5.82 17.61
CA ILE A 821 15.62 5.17 18.45
C ILE A 821 14.72 6.26 19.04
N ILE A 822 13.42 6.06 18.90
CA ILE A 822 12.39 6.91 19.48
C ILE A 822 11.80 6.11 20.63
N CYS A 823 11.98 6.57 21.87
CA CYS A 823 11.43 5.90 23.04
C CYS A 823 9.99 6.36 23.28
N VAL A 824 9.18 5.53 23.90
CA VAL A 824 7.78 5.87 24.20
C VAL A 824 7.65 6.88 25.35
N THR A 825 8.69 7.05 26.17
CA THR A 825 8.80 8.03 27.25
C THR A 825 10.19 8.63 27.33
N ARG A 826 10.32 9.78 28.00
CA ARG A 826 11.60 10.37 28.35
C ARG A 826 12.38 9.45 29.27
N THR A 827 11.72 8.84 30.26
CA THR A 827 12.31 7.87 31.19
C THR A 827 13.00 6.73 30.45
N VAL A 828 12.32 6.05 29.52
CA VAL A 828 12.92 4.97 28.72
C VAL A 828 14.10 5.48 27.88
N SER A 829 14.02 6.73 27.38
CA SER A 829 15.14 7.35 26.65
C SER A 829 16.36 7.60 27.53
N GLU A 830 16.17 7.93 28.82
CA GLU A 830 17.23 8.14 29.79
C GLU A 830 17.85 6.81 30.24
N GLU A 831 17.03 5.77 30.42
CA GLU A 831 17.46 4.39 30.65
C GLU A 831 18.29 3.86 29.49
N LEU A 832 17.86 4.09 28.24
CA LEU A 832 18.62 3.71 27.05
C LEU A 832 19.99 4.40 27.04
N ARG A 833 20.03 5.71 27.32
CA ARG A 833 21.30 6.45 27.41
C ARG A 833 22.18 5.93 28.55
N ALA A 834 21.61 5.52 29.67
CA ALA A 834 22.36 4.92 30.77
C ALA A 834 22.95 3.57 30.38
N TRP A 835 22.15 2.70 29.76
CA TRP A 835 22.59 1.41 29.24
C TRP A 835 23.70 1.57 28.19
N LEU A 836 23.57 2.52 27.25
CA LEU A 836 24.60 2.81 26.25
C LEU A 836 25.93 3.30 26.87
N ARG A 837 25.87 4.11 27.94
CA ARG A 837 27.08 4.55 28.66
C ARG A 837 27.81 3.39 29.34
N GLN A 838 27.05 2.40 29.80
CA GLN A 838 27.58 1.21 30.46
C GLN A 838 28.21 0.24 29.46
N GLU A 839 27.47 -0.14 28.41
CA GLU A 839 27.90 -1.16 27.44
C GLU A 839 28.88 -0.61 26.39
N ARG A 840 28.89 0.72 26.17
CA ARG A 840 29.75 1.43 25.22
C ARG A 840 29.83 0.80 23.82
N PRO A 841 28.68 0.53 23.16
CA PRO A 841 28.69 -0.02 21.80
C PRO A 841 29.25 1.02 20.82
N ALA A 842 29.91 0.55 19.76
CA ALA A 842 30.64 1.39 18.80
C ALA A 842 29.78 2.52 18.17
N ARG A 843 28.46 2.34 18.09
CA ARG A 843 27.53 3.30 17.47
C ARG A 843 26.85 4.27 18.44
N ALA A 844 27.09 4.15 19.75
CA ALA A 844 26.40 4.94 20.77
C ALA A 844 26.47 6.46 20.55
N GLU A 845 27.62 6.97 20.10
CA GLU A 845 27.84 8.42 19.90
C GLU A 845 27.09 9.00 18.68
N THR A 846 26.70 8.14 17.73
CA THR A 846 26.06 8.54 16.47
C THR A 846 24.56 8.27 16.44
N LEU A 847 24.03 7.61 17.46
CA LEU A 847 22.63 7.20 17.52
C LEU A 847 21.75 8.38 17.96
N ALA A 848 20.79 8.76 17.13
CA ALA A 848 19.78 9.74 17.53
C ALA A 848 18.81 9.09 18.53
N ILE A 849 18.62 9.70 19.70
CA ILE A 849 17.68 9.22 20.72
C ILE A 849 16.70 10.34 21.05
N ASP A 850 15.43 10.09 20.76
CA ASP A 850 14.32 11.00 21.01
C ASP A 850 13.20 10.26 21.75
N TYR A 851 12.10 10.94 22.08
CA TYR A 851 10.93 10.28 22.66
C TYR A 851 9.61 10.83 22.12
N SER A 852 8.58 9.98 22.06
CA SER A 852 7.21 10.34 21.68
C SER A 852 6.19 9.50 22.45
N HIS A 853 5.40 10.17 23.29
CA HIS A 853 4.33 9.55 24.06
C HIS A 853 3.27 8.93 23.15
N HIS A 854 2.67 7.82 23.60
CA HIS A 854 1.57 7.18 22.89
C HIS A 854 0.27 7.98 22.96
N GLY A 855 -0.57 7.74 21.95
CA GLY A 855 -1.98 8.10 22.01
C GLY A 855 -2.79 7.09 22.83
N ALA A 856 -4.05 7.39 23.11
CA ALA A 856 -4.89 6.50 23.91
C ALA A 856 -6.39 6.50 23.57
N ASP A 857 -6.87 7.27 22.59
CA ASP A 857 -8.28 7.24 22.21
C ASP A 857 -8.69 5.85 21.70
N LEU A 858 -9.70 5.27 22.36
CA LEU A 858 -10.18 3.89 22.17
C LEU A 858 -11.07 3.71 20.91
N SER A 859 -11.37 4.78 20.19
CA SER A 859 -12.26 4.71 19.02
C SER A 859 -11.57 4.10 17.79
N GLY A 860 -11.93 2.85 17.45
CA GLY A 860 -11.75 2.30 16.09
C GLY A 860 -10.77 1.15 15.92
N SER A 861 -10.34 0.48 16.99
CA SER A 861 -9.33 -0.59 16.92
C SER A 861 -9.87 -2.02 16.68
N ALA A 862 -11.17 -2.29 16.71
CA ALA A 862 -11.70 -3.63 16.44
C ALA A 862 -13.18 -3.61 15.96
N PRO A 863 -13.66 -4.68 15.29
CA PRO A 863 -15.08 -4.86 15.00
C PRO A 863 -15.88 -5.08 16.29
N THR A 864 -17.05 -4.45 16.40
CA THR A 864 -17.94 -4.57 17.56
C THR A 864 -18.39 -6.02 17.75
N LEU A 865 -18.00 -6.65 18.86
CA LEU A 865 -18.51 -7.99 19.23
C LEU A 865 -19.83 -7.90 20.03
N GLY A 866 -20.25 -6.68 20.39
CA GLY A 866 -21.39 -6.45 21.27
C GLY A 866 -21.06 -6.76 22.74
N LEU A 867 -21.98 -6.41 23.63
CA LEU A 867 -21.91 -6.82 25.04
C LEU A 867 -22.49 -8.25 25.16
N PRO A 868 -21.95 -9.09 26.07
CA PRO A 868 -22.57 -10.37 26.43
C PRO A 868 -24.03 -10.23 26.88
N ASP A 869 -24.86 -11.25 26.65
CA ASP A 869 -26.29 -11.24 27.00
C ASP A 869 -26.55 -11.03 28.50
N ASP A 870 -25.59 -11.39 29.36
CA ASP A 870 -25.63 -11.26 30.82
C ASP A 870 -24.91 -10.01 31.36
N ALA A 871 -24.42 -9.13 30.48
CA ALA A 871 -23.62 -7.96 30.86
C ALA A 871 -24.35 -7.05 31.86
N GLU A 872 -25.64 -6.77 31.67
CA GLU A 872 -26.39 -5.88 32.56
C GLU A 872 -26.52 -6.45 33.98
N GLN A 873 -26.66 -7.77 34.12
CA GLN A 873 -26.72 -8.42 35.44
C GLN A 873 -25.36 -8.38 36.14
N LEU A 874 -24.28 -8.59 35.38
CA LEU A 874 -22.91 -8.48 35.88
C LEU A 874 -22.61 -7.06 36.36
N PHE A 875 -22.91 -6.04 35.53
CA PHE A 875 -22.69 -4.63 35.85
C PHE A 875 -23.52 -4.17 37.06
N ALA A 876 -24.78 -4.62 37.18
CA ALA A 876 -25.58 -4.39 38.38
C ALA A 876 -24.94 -5.00 39.66
N GLY A 877 -24.28 -6.17 39.53
CA GLY A 877 -23.53 -6.79 40.61
C GLY A 877 -22.23 -6.06 40.96
N ILE A 878 -21.53 -5.51 39.95
CA ILE A 878 -20.33 -4.69 40.12
C ILE A 878 -20.69 -3.38 40.83
N ALA A 879 -21.73 -2.69 40.38
CA ALA A 879 -22.18 -1.40 40.92
C ALA A 879 -22.72 -1.48 42.37
N ALA A 880 -22.93 -2.68 42.92
CA ALA A 880 -23.41 -2.86 44.29
C ALA A 880 -22.39 -2.45 45.36
N ARG A 881 -21.10 -2.30 45.00
CA ARG A 881 -20.02 -1.90 45.91
C ARG A 881 -18.85 -1.26 45.15
N PRO A 882 -17.96 -0.50 45.82
CA PRO A 882 -16.82 0.12 45.16
C PRO A 882 -15.95 -0.91 44.43
N SER A 883 -15.41 -0.53 43.28
CA SER A 883 -14.75 -1.43 42.35
C SER A 883 -13.43 -0.87 41.82
N VAL A 884 -12.39 -1.69 41.92
CA VAL A 884 -11.05 -1.35 41.47
C VAL A 884 -10.69 -2.20 40.26
N LEU A 885 -10.31 -1.53 39.18
CA LEU A 885 -9.99 -2.11 37.90
C LEU A 885 -8.48 -2.27 37.73
N MET A 886 -8.05 -3.40 37.15
CA MET A 886 -6.69 -3.63 36.66
C MET A 886 -6.76 -4.13 35.22
N VAL A 887 -6.02 -3.49 34.30
CA VAL A 887 -6.04 -3.79 32.86
C VAL A 887 -4.65 -4.13 32.33
N GLY A 888 -4.53 -5.24 31.61
CA GLY A 888 -3.28 -5.66 30.96
C GLY A 888 -3.10 -7.18 30.92
N THR A 889 -2.16 -7.67 30.10
CA THR A 889 -1.77 -9.08 30.10
C THR A 889 -1.26 -9.48 31.50
N LEU A 890 -1.70 -10.63 32.00
CA LEU A 890 -1.27 -11.17 33.29
C LEU A 890 0.19 -11.64 33.20
N GLU A 891 1.10 -10.75 33.58
CA GLU A 891 2.55 -10.95 33.58
C GLU A 891 3.12 -10.64 34.99
N PRO A 892 4.25 -11.24 35.39
CA PRO A 892 4.85 -11.08 36.72
C PRO A 892 5.06 -9.60 37.11
N ARG A 893 5.59 -8.82 36.17
CA ARG A 893 5.88 -7.39 36.36
C ARG A 893 4.66 -6.53 36.66
N LYS A 894 3.44 -6.99 36.38
CA LYS A 894 2.21 -6.18 36.51
C LYS A 894 1.62 -6.21 37.93
N GLY A 895 2.20 -7.00 38.83
CA GLY A 895 1.81 -7.01 40.25
C GLY A 895 0.46 -7.66 40.56
N TYR A 896 -0.15 -8.41 39.62
CA TYR A 896 -1.45 -9.06 39.83
C TYR A 896 -1.46 -10.01 41.04
N LEU A 897 -0.37 -10.76 41.25
CA LEU A 897 -0.28 -11.68 42.39
C LEU A 897 -0.35 -10.93 43.73
N GLN A 898 0.39 -9.83 43.86
CA GLN A 898 0.36 -8.99 45.05
C GLN A 898 -1.02 -8.34 45.26
N ALA A 899 -1.64 -7.86 44.17
CA ALA A 899 -2.97 -7.25 44.22
C ALA A 899 -4.04 -8.25 44.70
N VAL A 900 -4.10 -9.45 44.12
CA VAL A 900 -5.09 -10.47 44.52
C VAL A 900 -4.89 -10.86 46.01
N GLN A 901 -3.65 -10.96 46.47
CA GLN A 901 -3.35 -11.22 47.88
C GLN A 901 -3.79 -10.05 48.79
N ALA A 902 -3.53 -8.80 48.38
CA ALA A 902 -3.92 -7.61 49.12
C ALA A 902 -5.44 -7.50 49.27
N PHE A 903 -6.19 -7.75 48.19
CA PHE A 903 -7.65 -7.81 48.25
C PHE A 903 -8.16 -8.98 49.11
N GLY A 904 -7.46 -10.12 49.09
CA GLY A 904 -7.68 -11.22 50.03
C GLY A 904 -7.66 -10.77 51.49
N GLU A 905 -6.67 -9.96 51.87
CA GLU A 905 -6.56 -9.39 53.22
C GLU A 905 -7.67 -8.37 53.52
N LEU A 906 -8.00 -7.49 52.58
CA LEU A 906 -9.11 -6.53 52.72
C LEU A 906 -10.44 -7.22 52.98
N TRP A 907 -10.73 -8.29 52.23
CA TRP A 907 -11.95 -9.07 52.40
C TRP A 907 -12.00 -9.81 53.74
N GLN A 908 -10.86 -10.29 54.25
CA GLN A 908 -10.76 -10.89 55.59
C GLN A 908 -10.99 -9.86 56.70
N GLN A 909 -10.61 -8.61 56.46
CA GLN A 909 -10.85 -7.47 57.36
C GLN A 909 -12.29 -6.92 57.25
N GLY A 910 -13.12 -7.49 56.38
CA GLY A 910 -14.51 -7.09 56.20
C GLY A 910 -14.71 -5.86 55.30
N VAL A 911 -13.70 -5.44 54.54
CA VAL A 911 -13.83 -4.36 53.55
C VAL A 911 -14.64 -4.87 52.35
N ASP A 912 -15.71 -4.16 52.00
CA ASP A 912 -16.59 -4.52 50.89
C ASP A 912 -16.19 -3.78 49.61
N ILE A 913 -15.31 -4.39 48.82
CA ILE A 913 -14.74 -3.81 47.60
C ILE A 913 -14.55 -4.91 46.53
N ASN A 914 -14.76 -4.57 45.26
CA ASN A 914 -14.52 -5.46 44.12
C ASN A 914 -13.11 -5.28 43.55
N LEU A 915 -12.51 -6.38 43.10
CA LEU A 915 -11.33 -6.39 42.22
C LEU A 915 -11.74 -6.92 40.84
N LEU A 916 -11.62 -6.08 39.82
CA LEU A 916 -11.90 -6.38 38.43
C LEU A 916 -10.57 -6.48 37.67
N ILE A 917 -10.25 -7.65 37.13
CA ILE A 917 -9.04 -7.90 36.34
C ILE A 917 -9.43 -8.14 34.90
N VAL A 918 -8.92 -7.34 33.98
CA VAL A 918 -9.10 -7.53 32.54
C VAL A 918 -7.76 -7.84 31.89
N GLY A 919 -7.65 -9.02 31.28
CA GLY A 919 -6.38 -9.44 30.72
C GLY A 919 -6.32 -10.91 30.39
N ARG A 920 -5.52 -11.25 29.38
CA ARG A 920 -5.22 -12.64 29.05
C ARG A 920 -4.08 -13.18 29.91
N GLU A 921 -4.08 -14.49 30.13
CA GLU A 921 -2.96 -15.21 30.73
C GLU A 921 -1.68 -15.04 29.88
N GLY A 922 -0.57 -14.59 30.47
CA GLY A 922 0.69 -14.34 29.77
C GLY A 922 1.52 -15.61 29.49
N TRP A 923 2.30 -15.58 28.41
CA TRP A 923 3.30 -16.61 28.02
C TRP A 923 2.76 -18.05 28.00
N THR A 924 1.54 -18.24 27.51
CA THR A 924 0.90 -19.57 27.42
C THR A 924 1.60 -20.54 26.46
N ASP A 925 2.51 -20.03 25.63
CA ASP A 925 3.37 -20.80 24.73
C ASP A 925 4.60 -21.40 25.43
N LEU A 926 4.89 -21.00 26.66
CA LEU A 926 5.99 -21.54 27.47
C LEU A 926 5.51 -22.61 28.45
N ALA A 927 6.42 -23.46 28.93
CA ALA A 927 6.10 -24.42 29.99
C ALA A 927 5.98 -23.70 31.36
N ASP A 928 5.14 -24.20 32.26
CA ASP A 928 4.86 -23.55 33.57
C ASP A 928 6.12 -23.19 34.38
N GLY A 929 7.13 -24.06 34.38
CA GLY A 929 8.41 -23.79 35.06
C GLY A 929 9.21 -22.59 34.52
N GLN A 930 8.85 -22.07 33.34
CA GLN A 930 9.48 -20.93 32.68
C GLN A 930 8.65 -19.64 32.79
N ARG A 931 7.43 -19.73 33.31
CA ARG A 931 6.43 -18.64 33.34
C ARG A 931 6.44 -17.84 34.65
N ARG A 932 7.52 -17.95 35.42
CA ARG A 932 7.73 -17.28 36.71
C ARG A 932 6.55 -17.54 37.66
N ASP A 933 5.88 -16.50 38.15
CA ASP A 933 4.78 -16.60 39.11
C ASP A 933 3.39 -16.67 38.46
N ILE A 934 3.29 -16.61 37.12
CA ILE A 934 2.00 -16.73 36.41
C ILE A 934 1.26 -18.00 36.81
N PRO A 935 1.85 -19.21 36.85
CA PRO A 935 1.11 -20.42 37.26
C PRO A 935 0.52 -20.30 38.67
N LYS A 936 1.26 -19.65 39.59
CA LYS A 936 0.81 -19.40 40.97
C LYS A 936 -0.35 -18.39 41.01
N LEU A 937 -0.26 -17.31 40.22
CA LEU A 937 -1.36 -16.35 40.06
C LEU A 937 -2.61 -17.01 39.52
N MET A 938 -2.49 -17.81 38.46
CA MET A 938 -3.62 -18.49 37.83
C MET A 938 -4.28 -19.50 38.76
N GLN A 939 -3.48 -20.24 39.53
CA GLN A 939 -4.00 -21.12 40.57
C GLN A 939 -4.77 -20.31 41.63
N LEU A 940 -4.19 -19.21 42.11
CA LEU A 940 -4.82 -18.35 43.11
C LEU A 940 -6.15 -17.80 42.61
N LEU A 941 -6.20 -17.22 41.41
CA LEU A 941 -7.43 -16.68 40.80
C LEU A 941 -8.53 -17.73 40.69
N ARG A 942 -8.20 -18.91 40.13
CA ARG A 942 -9.18 -19.99 39.90
C ARG A 942 -9.70 -20.62 41.19
N GLN A 943 -8.91 -20.63 42.26
CA GLN A 943 -9.25 -21.25 43.54
C GLN A 943 -9.72 -20.24 44.61
N HIS A 944 -9.76 -18.95 44.29
CA HIS A 944 -10.08 -17.93 45.28
C HIS A 944 -11.55 -18.01 45.74
N PRO A 945 -11.85 -18.00 47.05
CA PRO A 945 -13.23 -18.10 47.58
C PRO A 945 -14.19 -16.97 47.13
N GLU A 946 -13.61 -15.84 46.73
CA GLU A 946 -14.31 -14.63 46.26
C GLU A 946 -14.46 -14.54 44.75
N MET A 947 -13.93 -15.51 43.99
CA MET A 947 -14.07 -15.55 42.53
C MET A 947 -15.55 -15.60 42.13
N GLY A 948 -15.97 -14.70 41.25
CA GLY A 948 -17.36 -14.51 40.82
C GLY A 948 -18.25 -13.77 41.82
N LYS A 949 -17.73 -13.33 42.98
CA LYS A 949 -18.48 -12.57 44.00
C LYS A 949 -17.97 -11.14 44.14
N ARG A 950 -16.67 -11.03 44.49
CA ARG A 950 -15.93 -9.77 44.68
C ARG A 950 -14.67 -9.73 43.82
N LEU A 951 -14.17 -10.89 43.39
CA LEU A 951 -13.08 -11.03 42.45
C LEU A 951 -13.64 -11.43 41.08
N HIS A 952 -13.36 -10.63 40.06
CA HIS A 952 -13.76 -10.92 38.69
C HIS A 952 -12.52 -10.87 37.79
N TRP A 953 -12.31 -11.93 37.01
CA TRP A 953 -11.27 -11.97 35.98
C TRP A 953 -11.94 -12.17 34.61
N PHE A 954 -11.73 -11.22 33.72
CA PHE A 954 -12.25 -11.19 32.37
C PHE A 954 -11.14 -11.49 31.37
N ASP A 955 -11.18 -12.70 30.81
CA ASP A 955 -10.20 -13.17 29.83
C ASP A 955 -10.60 -12.74 28.41
N GLY A 956 -9.95 -11.68 27.91
CA GLY A 956 -10.05 -11.26 26.51
C GLY A 956 -11.41 -10.68 26.09
N VAL A 957 -11.81 -9.57 26.71
CA VAL A 957 -13.06 -8.84 26.40
C VAL A 957 -12.99 -8.02 25.11
N SER A 958 -14.16 -7.58 24.60
CA SER A 958 -14.23 -6.61 23.50
C SER A 958 -13.88 -5.19 23.96
N ASP A 959 -13.51 -4.33 23.00
CA ASP A 959 -13.21 -2.92 23.27
C ASP A 959 -14.43 -2.22 23.92
N GLU A 960 -15.66 -2.54 23.50
CA GLU A 960 -16.89 -1.96 24.10
C GLU A 960 -17.10 -2.38 25.55
N PHE A 961 -16.79 -3.64 25.86
CA PHE A 961 -16.90 -4.15 27.23
C PHE A 961 -15.82 -3.54 28.13
N LEU A 962 -14.59 -3.40 27.62
CA LEU A 962 -13.52 -2.71 28.33
C LEU A 962 -13.85 -1.23 28.56
N GLU A 963 -14.38 -0.54 27.56
CA GLU A 963 -14.84 0.85 27.71
C GLU A 963 -15.91 0.99 28.79
N ARG A 964 -16.86 0.04 28.86
CA ARG A 964 -17.89 0.07 29.89
C ARG A 964 -17.33 -0.25 31.28
N LEU A 965 -16.36 -1.16 31.40
CA LEU A 965 -15.65 -1.38 32.66
C LEU A 965 -14.90 -0.14 33.15
N TYR A 966 -14.23 0.60 32.26
CA TYR A 966 -13.60 1.87 32.63
C TYR A 966 -14.63 2.93 33.07
N ALA A 967 -15.83 2.92 32.49
CA ALA A 967 -16.89 3.87 32.80
C ALA A 967 -17.63 3.56 34.12
N GLU A 968 -17.72 2.28 34.51
CA GLU A 968 -18.44 1.84 35.70
C GLU A 968 -17.55 1.52 36.90
N ALA A 969 -16.23 1.41 36.72
CA ALA A 969 -15.30 1.24 37.83
C ALA A 969 -15.20 2.51 38.70
N ASP A 970 -14.78 2.37 39.96
CA ASP A 970 -14.56 3.50 40.89
C ASP A 970 -13.10 3.94 40.95
N GLY A 971 -12.16 3.06 40.60
CA GLY A 971 -10.75 3.42 40.47
C GLY A 971 -9.92 2.43 39.65
N LEU A 972 -8.79 2.87 39.11
CA LEU A 972 -7.78 2.04 38.46
C LEU A 972 -6.62 1.77 39.43
N LEU A 973 -6.21 0.51 39.58
CA LEU A 973 -4.97 0.11 40.22
C LEU A 973 -3.90 -0.23 39.18
N ALA A 974 -2.86 0.59 39.08
CA ALA A 974 -1.68 0.33 38.27
C ALA A 974 -0.53 -0.17 39.16
N ALA A 975 -0.51 -1.49 39.41
CA ALA A 975 0.42 -2.11 40.36
C ALA A 975 1.78 -2.53 39.78
N SER A 976 2.03 -2.23 38.50
CA SER A 976 3.25 -2.64 37.79
C SER A 976 4.51 -2.26 38.54
N GLU A 977 5.44 -3.19 38.66
CA GLU A 977 6.78 -2.96 39.21
C GLU A 977 7.66 -2.11 38.29
N ASP A 978 7.36 -2.15 37.00
CA ASP A 978 8.03 -1.34 35.99
C ASP A 978 7.21 -1.32 34.67
N GLU A 979 7.34 -0.26 33.89
CA GLU A 979 6.61 -0.04 32.62
C GLU A 979 7.39 0.79 31.62
N GLY A 980 7.07 0.64 30.33
CA GLY A 980 7.53 1.56 29.29
C GLY A 980 6.72 2.86 29.22
N PHE A 981 5.40 2.77 29.39
CA PHE A 981 4.47 3.91 29.24
C PHE A 981 3.27 3.86 30.20
N GLY A 982 2.49 2.76 30.18
CA GLY A 982 1.31 2.62 31.03
C GLY A 982 0.01 3.12 30.40
N LEU A 983 -0.36 2.61 29.22
CA LEU A 983 -1.62 2.94 28.53
C LEU A 983 -2.88 2.94 29.44
N PRO A 984 -3.06 1.97 30.39
CA PRO A 984 -4.24 1.98 31.26
C PRO A 984 -4.42 3.26 32.08
N LEU A 985 -3.35 3.96 32.45
CA LEU A 985 -3.44 5.24 33.18
C LEU A 985 -4.18 6.28 32.34
N ILE A 986 -3.84 6.36 31.06
CA ILE A 986 -4.44 7.32 30.14
C ILE A 986 -5.87 6.95 29.81
N GLU A 987 -6.14 5.67 29.58
CA GLU A 987 -7.50 5.16 29.33
C GLU A 987 -8.43 5.44 30.53
N ALA A 988 -7.93 5.27 31.76
CA ALA A 988 -8.65 5.63 32.98
C ALA A 988 -8.90 7.14 33.07
N ALA A 989 -7.88 7.97 32.82
CA ALA A 989 -8.02 9.42 32.85
C ALA A 989 -9.04 9.96 31.83
N GLN A 990 -9.10 9.37 30.63
CA GLN A 990 -10.11 9.71 29.62
C GLN A 990 -11.55 9.51 30.09
N LYS A 991 -11.76 8.60 31.05
CA LYS A 991 -13.07 8.33 31.67
C LYS A 991 -13.22 9.02 33.03
N GLY A 992 -12.23 9.81 33.45
CA GLY A 992 -12.22 10.47 34.77
C GLY A 992 -12.05 9.50 35.94
N LEU A 993 -11.59 8.28 35.68
CA LEU A 993 -11.44 7.22 36.68
C LEU A 993 -10.19 7.50 37.54
N PRO A 994 -10.32 7.71 38.86
CA PRO A 994 -9.17 7.94 39.72
C PRO A 994 -8.13 6.80 39.64
N ILE A 995 -6.86 7.14 39.85
CA ILE A 995 -5.76 6.20 39.64
C ILE A 995 -4.95 6.06 40.93
N LEU A 996 -4.71 4.81 41.35
CA LEU A 996 -3.70 4.43 42.32
C LEU A 996 -2.57 3.69 41.59
N ALA A 997 -1.42 4.34 41.45
CA ALA A 997 -0.27 3.84 40.72
C ALA A 997 0.90 3.50 41.65
N ARG A 998 1.72 2.52 41.30
CA ARG A 998 3.00 2.32 42.00
C ARG A 998 3.89 3.55 41.77
N ASP A 999 4.66 3.94 42.78
CA ASP A 999 5.61 5.05 42.68
C ASP A 999 6.85 4.67 41.87
N ILE A 1000 6.71 4.64 40.53
CA ILE A 1000 7.77 4.37 39.56
C ILE A 1000 7.98 5.58 38.63
N PRO A 1001 9.19 5.78 38.07
CA PRO A 1001 9.51 6.95 37.25
C PRO A 1001 8.56 7.17 36.06
N VAL A 1002 8.20 6.11 35.32
CA VAL A 1002 7.29 6.22 34.17
C VAL A 1002 5.89 6.68 34.57
N PHE A 1003 5.34 6.17 35.67
CA PHE A 1003 4.01 6.61 36.13
C PHE A 1003 4.03 8.05 36.68
N ARG A 1004 5.17 8.52 37.20
CA ARG A 1004 5.35 9.94 37.54
C ARG A 1004 5.42 10.82 36.31
N GLU A 1005 6.10 10.36 35.26
CA GLU A 1005 6.17 11.09 33.98
C GLU A 1005 4.78 11.21 33.31
N VAL A 1006 4.00 10.12 33.30
CA VAL A 1006 2.71 10.08 32.59
C VAL A 1006 1.57 10.70 33.38
N ALA A 1007 1.43 10.36 34.68
CA ALA A 1007 0.28 10.83 35.47
C ALA A 1007 0.56 12.06 36.35
N GLY A 1008 1.83 12.41 36.61
CA GLY A 1008 2.19 13.61 37.36
C GLY A 1008 1.52 13.70 38.74
N GLU A 1009 0.68 14.72 38.94
CA GLU A 1009 -0.08 14.96 40.18
C GLU A 1009 -1.52 14.40 40.12
N HIS A 1010 -1.91 13.77 39.00
CA HIS A 1010 -3.27 13.31 38.73
C HIS A 1010 -3.52 11.85 39.13
N ALA A 1011 -2.59 11.24 39.87
CA ALA A 1011 -2.72 9.91 40.44
C ALA A 1011 -2.24 9.88 41.89
N ALA A 1012 -2.80 8.97 42.69
CA ALA A 1012 -2.25 8.59 43.98
C ALA A 1012 -1.10 7.60 43.76
N TYR A 1013 -0.06 7.70 44.58
CA TYR A 1013 1.13 6.85 44.46
C TYR A 1013 1.36 6.02 45.70
N PHE A 1014 1.71 4.74 45.53
CA PHE A 1014 2.04 3.85 46.63
C PHE A 1014 3.41 3.19 46.46
N GLN A 1015 4.03 2.86 47.60
CA GLN A 1015 5.20 2.00 47.68
C GLN A 1015 4.83 0.81 48.57
N ALA A 1016 4.83 -0.41 48.01
CA ALA A 1016 4.47 -1.62 48.74
C ALA A 1016 5.38 -2.79 48.34
N GLY A 1017 6.16 -3.29 49.31
CA GLY A 1017 7.00 -4.48 49.17
C GLY A 1017 6.28 -5.79 49.54
N ASN A 1018 5.06 -5.72 50.10
CA ASN A 1018 4.25 -6.89 50.46
C ASN A 1018 2.74 -6.61 50.27
N PRO A 1019 1.87 -7.65 50.26
CA PRO A 1019 0.43 -7.48 50.06
C PRO A 1019 -0.25 -6.61 51.11
N ALA A 1020 0.13 -6.69 52.39
CA ALA A 1020 -0.47 -5.91 53.47
C ALA A 1020 -0.27 -4.39 53.31
N GLN A 1021 0.89 -3.96 52.84
CA GLN A 1021 1.14 -2.54 52.52
C GLN A 1021 0.26 -2.06 51.37
N LEU A 1022 0.07 -2.88 50.34
CA LEU A 1022 -0.82 -2.56 49.22
C LEU A 1022 -2.28 -2.51 49.68
N ALA A 1023 -2.72 -3.45 50.52
CA ALA A 1023 -4.05 -3.45 51.12
C ALA A 1023 -4.31 -2.15 51.90
N ALA A 1024 -3.36 -1.74 52.75
CA ALA A 1024 -3.47 -0.49 53.51
C ALA A 1024 -3.57 0.74 52.59
N ALA A 1025 -2.79 0.78 51.50
CA ALA A 1025 -2.84 1.88 50.54
C ALA A 1025 -4.19 1.94 49.79
N ILE A 1026 -4.70 0.79 49.33
CA ILE A 1026 -6.01 0.70 48.65
C ILE A 1026 -7.14 1.14 49.59
N ASN A 1027 -7.13 0.65 50.84
CA ASN A 1027 -8.16 1.00 51.82
C ASN A 1027 -8.12 2.50 52.16
N ALA A 1028 -6.93 3.07 52.37
CA ALA A 1028 -6.78 4.50 52.62
C ALA A 1028 -7.27 5.33 51.43
N TRP A 1029 -6.92 4.93 50.21
CA TRP A 1029 -7.35 5.60 48.98
C TRP A 1029 -8.87 5.54 48.77
N GLN A 1030 -9.48 4.39 49.02
CA GLN A 1030 -10.94 4.22 48.97
C GLN A 1030 -11.64 5.08 50.03
N LEU A 1031 -11.13 5.11 51.27
CA LEU A 1031 -11.69 5.89 52.37
C LEU A 1031 -11.57 7.40 52.14
N ASP A 1032 -10.56 7.84 51.41
CA ASP A 1032 -10.42 9.24 50.96
C ASP A 1032 -11.28 9.56 49.71
N GLY A 1033 -12.17 8.62 49.32
CA GLY A 1033 -13.07 8.79 48.19
C GLY A 1033 -12.37 8.77 46.84
N PHE A 1034 -11.34 7.94 46.69
CA PHE A 1034 -10.57 7.74 45.45
C PHE A 1034 -9.95 9.05 44.92
N ARG A 1035 -9.13 9.71 45.73
CA ARG A 1035 -8.45 10.96 45.35
C ARG A 1035 -6.96 10.73 45.05
N PRO A 1036 -6.33 11.55 44.18
CA PRO A 1036 -6.89 12.65 43.40
C PRO A 1036 -7.71 12.17 42.18
N ALA A 1037 -8.48 13.08 41.58
CA ALA A 1037 -9.16 12.82 40.32
C ALA A 1037 -8.17 12.88 39.13
N SER A 1038 -8.42 12.07 38.10
CA SER A 1038 -7.58 11.97 36.90
C SER A 1038 -8.09 12.78 35.71
N THR A 1039 -9.21 13.50 35.86
CA THR A 1039 -9.92 14.20 34.77
C THR A 1039 -9.08 15.23 34.03
N ASP A 1040 -8.15 15.87 34.72
CA ASP A 1040 -7.29 16.92 34.17
C ASP A 1040 -5.92 16.39 33.70
N MET A 1041 -5.72 15.06 33.72
CA MET A 1041 -4.45 14.46 33.30
C MET A 1041 -4.21 14.69 31.81
N PRO A 1042 -3.06 15.24 31.40
CA PRO A 1042 -2.76 15.49 30.00
C PRO A 1042 -2.55 14.18 29.25
N TRP A 1043 -3.08 14.09 28.03
CA TRP A 1043 -2.91 12.92 27.16
C TRP A 1043 -2.95 13.30 25.67
N LEU A 1044 -2.51 12.38 24.82
CA LEU A 1044 -2.48 12.56 23.37
C LEU A 1044 -3.50 11.67 22.66
N THR A 1045 -4.13 12.16 21.60
CA THR A 1045 -4.80 11.28 20.64
C THR A 1045 -3.75 10.51 19.82
N TRP A 1046 -4.15 9.42 19.16
CA TRP A 1046 -3.30 8.69 18.24
C TRP A 1046 -2.83 9.56 17.08
N GLN A 1047 -3.67 10.50 16.62
CA GLN A 1047 -3.26 11.48 15.61
C GLN A 1047 -2.16 12.41 16.14
N GLN A 1048 -2.31 12.95 17.36
CA GLN A 1048 -1.28 13.81 17.96
C GLN A 1048 0.02 13.05 18.21
N SER A 1049 -0.06 11.78 18.64
CA SER A 1049 1.10 10.90 18.79
C SER A 1049 1.79 10.64 17.45
N ALA A 1050 1.03 10.39 16.38
CA ALA A 1050 1.55 10.26 15.02
C ALA A 1050 2.19 11.57 14.52
N ASP A 1051 1.59 12.73 14.79
CA ASP A 1051 2.13 14.04 14.41
C ASP A 1051 3.46 14.33 15.13
N ASN A 1052 3.57 13.96 16.41
CA ASN A 1052 4.82 14.03 17.16
C ASN A 1052 5.90 13.14 16.53
N LEU A 1053 5.53 11.91 16.21
CA LEU A 1053 6.42 10.93 15.59
C LEU A 1053 6.91 11.41 14.21
N GLN A 1054 6.03 11.94 13.38
CA GLN A 1054 6.36 12.54 12.08
C GLN A 1054 7.36 13.69 12.24
N ARG A 1055 7.13 14.60 13.19
CA ARG A 1055 8.05 15.71 13.45
C ARG A 1055 9.45 15.23 13.83
N ILE A 1056 9.57 14.11 14.55
CA ILE A 1056 10.87 13.55 14.93
C ILE A 1056 11.57 12.93 13.72
N ILE A 1057 10.88 12.07 12.96
CA ILE A 1057 11.45 11.34 11.82
C ILE A 1057 11.83 12.26 10.66
N LEU A 1058 11.10 13.38 10.50
CA LEU A 1058 11.30 14.35 9.42
C LEU A 1058 12.26 15.49 9.77
N ARG A 1059 12.79 15.57 11.00
CA ARG A 1059 13.80 16.57 11.35
C ARG A 1059 15.06 16.38 10.49
N ASN A 1060 15.51 17.46 9.86
CA ASN A 1060 16.81 17.48 9.17
C ASN A 1060 17.93 17.45 10.21
N ARG A 1061 18.87 16.51 10.07
CA ARG A 1061 20.04 16.37 10.97
C ARG A 1061 20.93 17.64 11.05
N GLU A 1062 20.81 18.57 10.10
CA GLU A 1062 21.53 19.85 10.10
C GLU A 1062 21.07 20.84 11.20
N GLN A 1063 20.01 20.52 11.96
CA GLN A 1063 19.47 21.38 13.03
C GLN A 1063 19.79 20.91 14.45
N HIS A 1064 20.80 20.06 14.65
CA HIS A 1064 21.37 19.84 15.97
C HIS A 1064 22.45 20.90 16.26
N PRO A 1065 22.30 21.73 17.31
CA PRO A 1065 23.35 22.65 17.75
C PRO A 1065 24.58 21.92 18.30
#